data_AF-A0A260ZRH2-F1
#
_entry.id   AF-A0A260ZRH2-F1
#
_cell.length_a   1.000
_cell.length_b   1.000
_cell.length_c   1.000
_cell.angle_alpha   90.00
_cell.angle_beta   90.00
_cell.angle_gamma   90.00
#
_symmetry.space_group_name_H-M   'P 1'
#
loop_
_entity.id
_entity.type
_entity.pdbx_description
1 polymer ?
#
loop_
_entity_poly.entity_id
_entity_poly.type
_entity_poly.pdbx_seq_one_letter_code
_entity_poly.pdbx_strand_id
1 'polypeptide(L)'
;MPSSEGSYRDLEKKLKDGLTSISADIVDKYGNLKVALNINATAKLIFDRLENLEDLADMSSRDLTTLIEQAEKDSPEMLAEIKTQAKSCENLVEFLQSMKKVEEQLIIMRSKTTNRIEWGNAILACKDFLNDTNLLLEGIQCEGFDMSIPLKHFAAEYSILSYNCRYQLSADYDRAMTVPKLSKKQGGDKSNVSFTVLNMSTPEDHKNMNETLSAMNMIGQLPERLDAWKTVILDVFCEAIVSSRDGVDVFFVDNPTPDQTRFLINQKLRGKKDKSMDVAKVLESMNAFFTRLASVLKSYELLDACGRSLIVMIGSVIESQLITMILKDVIAIAAPVTETADEDQQMFTDLLEIGEEFVSRMKELGFFSPKAKLIFELDKNTIFVDRRCFAIVSKANKLINETYDKLVTVGVEDSAPKDIDLLSKAYTHAEKYGKEYGNDLGRLWSHNEESQFPSFFAFQKCTVSASTISFVNLLRDNVKAAFASEDEGARAKLALTAENIVRLYVIQSPRKHAELFSSIPNMSAIFYNNCHYISHCIMTISFEASTENQKTLLEPLLLDSVIRLRNVAADCMEKTLKRCRREMAAYLEDHSIFEHLPASYKTTKSTFAPPEEMSEMAEVLVPKEEPKLIKCLAACLLHIRLIAKNLREPLTEVVYCKVIGSLISFLLDSLVRHVVTTSDFRENDANVMADVFKKLLEVVANIVTYQEQSKVTDFCAREYFRLNEIVFVLGNRMQDIEHRWFNAKGPMAEHLSRSEVVGLIKALFADSQHRNDLIARL
;
A
#
# COMPACT_ATOMS: atom_id res chain seq x y z
N MET A 1 -46.02 -36.20 79.02
CA MET A 1 -45.74 -35.18 77.99
C MET A 1 -45.38 -33.86 78.67
N PRO A 2 -44.13 -33.40 78.56
CA PRO A 2 -43.81 -31.98 78.60
C PRO A 2 -43.23 -31.53 77.25
N SER A 3 -43.94 -30.60 76.61
CA SER A 3 -43.46 -29.57 75.67
C SER A 3 -42.15 -29.82 74.91
N SER A 4 -42.20 -30.58 73.81
CA SER A 4 -41.17 -30.56 72.76
C SER A 4 -41.46 -29.54 71.64
N GLU A 5 -42.56 -28.78 71.73
CA GLU A 5 -42.94 -27.71 70.78
C GLU A 5 -42.07 -26.43 70.88
N GLY A 6 -41.08 -26.36 71.78
CA GLY A 6 -40.42 -25.09 72.16
C GLY A 6 -39.02 -24.81 71.62
N SER A 7 -38.15 -25.80 71.38
CA SER A 7 -36.70 -25.53 71.27
C SER A 7 -36.28 -24.82 69.96
N TYR A 8 -36.67 -25.35 68.80
CA TYR A 8 -36.28 -24.78 67.50
C TYR A 8 -37.00 -23.47 67.17
N ARG A 9 -38.30 -23.36 67.49
CA ARG A 9 -39.04 -22.11 67.30
C ARG A 9 -38.48 -20.99 68.18
N ASP A 10 -38.07 -21.30 69.41
CA ASP A 10 -37.44 -20.31 70.29
C ASP A 10 -36.02 -19.94 69.81
N LEU A 11 -35.25 -20.89 69.29
CA LEU A 11 -33.92 -20.61 68.72
C LEU A 11 -34.01 -19.78 67.44
N GLU A 12 -34.83 -20.20 66.48
CA GLU A 12 -35.07 -19.48 65.22
C GLU A 12 -35.54 -18.06 65.51
N LYS A 13 -36.45 -17.89 66.48
CA LYS A 13 -36.90 -16.59 66.94
C LYS A 13 -35.79 -15.77 67.58
N LYS A 14 -34.95 -16.35 68.46
CA LYS A 14 -33.80 -15.64 69.06
C LYS A 14 -32.78 -15.21 68.01
N LEU A 15 -32.52 -16.03 66.99
CA LEU A 15 -31.62 -15.68 65.89
C LEU A 15 -32.21 -14.55 65.04
N LYS A 16 -33.50 -14.62 64.68
CA LYS A 16 -34.21 -13.55 63.96
C LYS A 16 -34.27 -12.25 64.76
N ASP A 17 -34.60 -12.30 66.05
CA ASP A 17 -34.65 -11.14 66.95
C ASP A 17 -33.25 -10.53 67.14
N GLY A 18 -32.23 -11.37 67.30
CA GLY A 18 -30.82 -10.96 67.40
C GLY A 18 -30.32 -10.26 66.14
N LEU A 19 -30.55 -10.87 64.97
CA LEU A 19 -30.22 -10.27 63.67
C LEU A 19 -31.00 -8.98 63.42
N THR A 20 -32.26 -8.89 63.84
CA THR A 20 -33.06 -7.66 63.76
C THR A 20 -32.49 -6.55 64.64
N SER A 21 -31.98 -6.89 65.83
CA SER A 21 -31.27 -5.91 66.66
C SER A 21 -29.95 -5.46 66.03
N ILE A 22 -29.19 -6.37 65.41
CA ILE A 22 -27.96 -6.03 64.68
C ILE A 22 -28.28 -5.19 63.44
N SER A 23 -29.38 -5.46 62.76
CA SER A 23 -29.90 -4.65 61.66
C SER A 23 -30.14 -3.21 62.10
N ALA A 24 -30.76 -3.00 63.26
CA ALA A 24 -30.97 -1.67 63.83
C ALA A 24 -29.63 -0.98 64.17
N ASP A 25 -28.66 -1.68 64.74
CA ASP A 25 -27.32 -1.14 65.03
C ASP A 25 -26.57 -0.75 63.75
N ILE A 26 -26.65 -1.57 62.70
CA ILE A 26 -26.05 -1.27 61.40
C ILE A 26 -26.73 -0.04 60.79
N VAL A 27 -28.05 0.07 60.85
CA VAL A 27 -28.77 1.25 60.35
C VAL A 27 -28.42 2.50 61.15
N ASP A 28 -28.33 2.41 62.48
CA ASP A 28 -27.97 3.56 63.35
C ASP A 28 -26.51 4.00 63.15
N LYS A 29 -25.58 3.05 62.87
CA LYS A 29 -24.19 3.33 62.47
C LYS A 29 -24.12 4.30 61.28
N TYR A 30 -25.10 4.26 60.35
CA TYR A 30 -25.15 5.13 59.16
C TYR A 30 -26.18 6.27 59.24
N GLY A 31 -27.21 6.14 60.08
CA GLY A 31 -28.31 7.10 60.20
C GLY A 31 -28.03 8.27 61.15
N ASN A 32 -27.11 8.13 62.10
CA ASN A 32 -26.90 9.11 63.18
C ASN A 32 -25.50 9.76 63.17
N LEU A 33 -25.45 11.09 62.96
CA LEU A 33 -24.20 11.86 62.86
C LEU A 33 -23.31 11.81 64.12
N LYS A 34 -23.89 11.57 65.31
CA LYS A 34 -23.15 11.41 66.58
C LYS A 34 -22.44 10.06 66.70
N VAL A 35 -23.03 9.00 66.12
CA VAL A 35 -22.46 7.64 66.11
C VAL A 35 -21.37 7.53 65.04
N ALA A 36 -21.48 8.32 63.95
CA ALA A 36 -20.45 8.46 62.93
C ALA A 36 -19.08 8.96 63.46
N LEU A 37 -19.02 9.60 64.64
CA LEU A 37 -17.76 10.02 65.27
C LEU A 37 -17.04 8.86 66.00
N ASN A 38 -17.70 7.72 66.23
CA ASN A 38 -17.13 6.56 66.91
C ASN A 38 -17.38 5.23 66.15
N ILE A 39 -17.27 5.28 64.82
CA ILE A 39 -17.52 4.15 63.91
C ILE A 39 -16.77 2.88 64.31
N ASN A 40 -15.54 3.00 64.83
CA ASN A 40 -14.73 1.85 65.23
C ASN A 40 -15.27 1.15 66.50
N ALA A 41 -15.82 1.89 67.46
CA ALA A 41 -16.44 1.28 68.64
C ALA A 41 -17.77 0.59 68.30
N THR A 42 -18.57 1.20 67.42
CA THR A 42 -19.83 0.61 66.94
C THR A 42 -19.58 -0.63 66.08
N ALA A 43 -18.54 -0.64 65.25
CA ALA A 43 -18.10 -1.82 64.48
C ALA A 43 -17.74 -3.00 65.39
N LYS A 44 -16.95 -2.72 66.43
CA LYS A 44 -16.56 -3.71 67.43
C LYS A 44 -17.78 -4.25 68.17
N LEU A 45 -18.72 -3.39 68.54
CA LEU A 45 -19.98 -3.80 69.14
C LEU A 45 -20.78 -4.74 68.22
N ILE A 46 -20.90 -4.40 66.93
CA ILE A 46 -21.59 -5.25 65.94
C ILE A 46 -20.90 -6.61 65.81
N PHE A 47 -19.56 -6.64 65.73
CA PHE A 47 -18.78 -7.86 65.68
C PHE A 47 -18.96 -8.72 66.94
N ASP A 48 -18.80 -8.14 68.13
CA ASP A 48 -18.98 -8.82 69.41
C ASP A 48 -20.41 -9.40 69.53
N ARG A 49 -21.43 -8.70 69.01
CA ARG A 49 -22.83 -9.20 69.00
C ARG A 49 -23.05 -10.33 67.99
N LEU A 50 -22.42 -10.28 66.82
CA LEU A 50 -22.44 -11.38 65.84
C LEU A 50 -21.78 -12.63 66.43
N GLU A 51 -20.65 -12.47 67.13
CA GLU A 51 -19.93 -13.55 67.81
C GLU A 51 -20.77 -14.17 68.94
N ASN A 52 -21.40 -13.36 69.79
CA ASN A 52 -22.28 -13.87 70.83
C ASN A 52 -23.51 -14.64 70.27
N LEU A 53 -24.04 -14.24 69.11
CA LEU A 53 -25.13 -14.96 68.44
C LEU A 53 -24.66 -16.28 67.82
N GLU A 54 -23.44 -16.31 67.27
CA GLU A 54 -22.80 -17.52 66.77
C GLU A 54 -22.57 -18.53 67.90
N ASP A 55 -21.99 -18.11 69.02
CA ASP A 55 -21.77 -18.97 70.20
C ASP A 55 -23.09 -19.54 70.75
N LEU A 56 -24.15 -18.73 70.77
CA LEU A 56 -25.48 -19.17 71.19
C LEU A 56 -26.07 -20.19 70.21
N ALA A 57 -25.85 -20.01 68.91
CA ALA A 57 -26.29 -20.95 67.90
C ALA A 57 -25.51 -22.28 67.96
N ASP A 58 -24.20 -22.23 68.16
CA ASP A 58 -23.33 -23.40 68.27
C ASP A 58 -23.64 -24.25 69.50
N MET A 59 -23.86 -23.62 70.66
CA MET A 59 -24.29 -24.32 71.87
C MET A 59 -25.66 -24.98 71.66
N SER A 60 -26.59 -24.27 71.04
CA SER A 60 -27.93 -24.80 70.79
C SER A 60 -27.91 -25.93 69.76
N SER A 61 -27.08 -25.84 68.71
CA SER A 61 -26.91 -26.86 67.67
C SER A 61 -26.36 -28.19 68.21
N ARG A 62 -25.45 -28.12 69.20
CA ARG A 62 -24.93 -29.32 69.90
C ARG A 62 -25.99 -30.00 70.76
N ASP A 63 -26.80 -29.22 71.48
CA ASP A 63 -27.93 -29.72 72.28
C ASP A 63 -29.07 -30.29 71.40
N LEU A 64 -29.10 -29.88 70.14
CA LEU A 64 -30.10 -30.26 69.14
C LEU A 64 -29.77 -31.54 68.37
N THR A 65 -28.49 -31.81 68.12
CA THR A 65 -28.05 -33.07 67.49
C THR A 65 -28.44 -34.28 68.36
N THR A 66 -28.31 -34.15 69.67
CA THR A 66 -28.77 -35.11 70.68
C THR A 66 -30.31 -35.26 70.73
N LEU A 67 -31.07 -34.19 70.43
CA LEU A 67 -32.54 -34.25 70.37
C LEU A 67 -33.07 -34.92 69.09
N ILE A 68 -32.40 -34.71 67.95
CA ILE A 68 -32.73 -35.39 66.68
C ILE A 68 -32.49 -36.91 66.82
N GLU A 69 -31.37 -37.31 67.42
CA GLU A 69 -31.05 -38.72 67.73
C GLU A 69 -32.09 -39.39 68.65
N GLN A 70 -32.68 -38.61 69.55
CA GLN A 70 -33.75 -39.07 70.45
C GLN A 70 -35.10 -39.19 69.73
N ALA A 71 -35.44 -38.22 68.86
CA ALA A 71 -36.70 -38.17 68.12
C ALA A 71 -36.82 -39.21 66.98
N GLU A 72 -35.69 -39.70 66.44
CA GLU A 72 -35.66 -40.83 65.49
C GLU A 72 -36.29 -42.12 66.05
N LYS A 73 -36.39 -42.25 67.39
CA LYS A 73 -36.97 -43.43 68.04
C LYS A 73 -38.49 -43.34 68.28
N ASP A 74 -39.08 -42.15 68.32
CA ASP A 74 -40.40 -41.93 68.92
C ASP A 74 -41.53 -41.57 67.93
N SER A 75 -41.27 -40.86 66.82
CA SER A 75 -42.29 -40.59 65.77
C SER A 75 -41.71 -40.02 64.45
N PRO A 76 -42.11 -40.53 63.26
CA PRO A 76 -41.60 -40.06 61.96
C PRO A 76 -42.17 -38.71 61.48
N GLU A 77 -43.37 -38.29 61.91
CA GLU A 77 -43.96 -37.00 61.52
C GLU A 77 -43.31 -35.82 62.25
N MET A 78 -43.10 -35.95 63.56
CA MET A 78 -42.37 -34.96 64.37
C MET A 78 -40.91 -34.81 63.92
N LEU A 79 -40.30 -35.90 63.40
CA LEU A 79 -38.96 -35.89 62.82
C LEU A 79 -38.88 -34.99 61.57
N ALA A 80 -39.90 -34.99 60.71
CA ALA A 80 -39.91 -34.19 59.49
C ALA A 80 -40.03 -32.68 59.77
N GLU A 81 -40.85 -32.29 60.75
CA GLU A 81 -40.99 -30.90 61.21
C GLU A 81 -39.71 -30.40 61.91
N ILE A 82 -39.12 -31.23 62.78
CA ILE A 82 -37.84 -30.92 63.43
C ILE A 82 -36.71 -30.78 62.40
N LYS A 83 -36.63 -31.66 61.39
CA LYS A 83 -35.61 -31.58 60.33
C LYS A 83 -35.76 -30.34 59.44
N THR A 84 -36.99 -29.89 59.17
CA THR A 84 -37.22 -28.66 58.39
C THR A 84 -36.87 -27.41 59.19
N GLN A 85 -37.21 -27.37 60.48
CA GLN A 85 -36.83 -26.27 61.38
C GLN A 85 -35.32 -26.22 61.67
N ALA A 86 -34.67 -27.39 61.82
CA ALA A 86 -33.22 -27.51 61.94
C ALA A 86 -32.51 -26.92 60.73
N LYS A 87 -32.99 -27.26 59.53
CA LYS A 87 -32.47 -26.72 58.27
C LYS A 87 -32.67 -25.20 58.14
N SER A 88 -33.79 -24.66 58.66
CA SER A 88 -34.02 -23.21 58.72
C SER A 88 -33.01 -22.51 59.65
N CYS A 89 -32.74 -23.08 60.81
CA CYS A 89 -31.74 -22.57 61.74
C CYS A 89 -30.31 -22.69 61.19
N GLU A 90 -29.95 -23.80 60.55
CA GLU A 90 -28.66 -23.99 59.88
C GLU A 90 -28.41 -22.89 58.83
N ASN A 91 -29.39 -22.61 57.98
CA ASN A 91 -29.29 -21.52 56.99
C ASN A 91 -29.07 -20.14 57.63
N LEU A 92 -29.75 -19.86 58.76
CA LEU A 92 -29.58 -18.60 59.50
C LEU A 92 -28.20 -18.48 60.16
N VAL A 93 -27.65 -19.61 60.63
CA VAL A 93 -26.30 -19.66 61.21
C VAL A 93 -25.23 -19.47 60.13
N GLU A 94 -25.36 -20.13 58.97
CA GLU A 94 -24.48 -19.90 57.83
C GLU A 94 -24.49 -18.43 57.39
N PHE A 95 -25.68 -17.82 57.36
CA PHE A 95 -25.85 -16.40 57.06
C PHE A 95 -25.16 -15.49 58.10
N LEU A 96 -25.33 -15.76 59.40
CA LEU A 96 -24.66 -15.06 60.50
C LEU A 96 -23.13 -15.15 60.41
N GLN A 97 -22.61 -16.35 60.18
CA GLN A 97 -21.18 -16.60 60.02
C GLN A 97 -20.61 -15.84 58.83
N SER A 98 -21.34 -15.80 57.71
CA SER A 98 -20.94 -15.04 56.53
C SER A 98 -20.92 -13.53 56.82
N MET A 99 -21.93 -13.00 57.52
CA MET A 99 -21.96 -11.60 57.98
C MET A 99 -20.79 -11.25 58.92
N LYS A 100 -20.44 -12.15 59.86
CA LYS A 100 -19.29 -11.97 60.76
C LYS A 100 -18.00 -11.84 59.95
N LYS A 101 -17.79 -12.71 58.96
CA LYS A 101 -16.64 -12.65 58.05
C LYS A 101 -16.60 -11.35 57.24
N VAL A 102 -17.76 -10.83 56.80
CA VAL A 102 -17.83 -9.53 56.12
C VAL A 102 -17.34 -8.39 57.04
N GLU A 103 -17.87 -8.29 58.27
CA GLU A 103 -17.47 -7.23 59.20
C GLU A 103 -16.00 -7.36 59.62
N GLU A 104 -15.48 -8.58 59.78
CA GLU A 104 -14.06 -8.85 60.03
C GLU A 104 -13.16 -8.23 58.95
N GLN A 105 -13.48 -8.45 57.67
CA GLN A 105 -12.72 -7.86 56.56
C GLN A 105 -12.88 -6.34 56.50
N LEU A 106 -14.06 -5.79 56.80
CA LEU A 106 -14.29 -4.34 56.86
C LEU A 106 -13.51 -3.69 58.02
N ILE A 107 -13.30 -4.39 59.13
CA ILE A 107 -12.44 -3.95 60.24
C ILE A 107 -10.98 -3.90 59.80
N ILE A 108 -10.49 -4.93 59.08
CA ILE A 108 -9.13 -4.93 58.53
C ILE A 108 -8.92 -3.74 57.59
N MET A 109 -9.88 -3.43 56.71
CA MET A 109 -9.81 -2.28 55.79
C MET A 109 -9.89 -0.92 56.51
N ARG A 110 -10.52 -0.85 57.68
CA ARG A 110 -10.54 0.35 58.54
C ARG A 110 -9.27 0.54 59.34
N SER A 111 -8.56 -0.56 59.61
CA SER A 111 -7.34 -0.53 60.41
C SER A 111 -6.21 0.16 59.65
N LYS A 112 -5.35 0.88 60.40
CA LYS A 112 -4.11 1.45 59.86
C LYS A 112 -2.97 0.42 59.91
N THR A 113 -3.23 -0.79 59.41
CA THR A 113 -2.17 -1.81 59.32
C THR A 113 -1.04 -1.35 58.42
N THR A 114 0.18 -1.73 58.76
CA THR A 114 1.37 -1.46 57.93
C THR A 114 1.48 -2.45 56.78
N ASN A 115 0.86 -3.64 56.89
CA ASN A 115 0.92 -4.70 55.90
C ASN A 115 -0.08 -4.45 54.76
N ARG A 116 0.43 -4.18 53.56
CA ARG A 116 -0.42 -3.83 52.41
C ARG A 116 -1.07 -5.06 51.76
N ILE A 117 -0.49 -6.24 51.93
CA ILE A 117 -1.05 -7.50 51.40
C ILE A 117 -2.36 -7.85 52.11
N GLU A 118 -2.45 -7.57 53.42
CA GLU A 118 -3.69 -7.76 54.18
C GLU A 118 -4.84 -6.93 53.61
N TRP A 119 -4.58 -5.70 53.16
CA TRP A 119 -5.60 -4.91 52.46
C TRP A 119 -6.03 -5.53 51.13
N GLY A 120 -5.07 -6.03 50.33
CA GLY A 120 -5.37 -6.71 49.07
C GLY A 120 -6.27 -7.93 49.28
N ASN A 121 -5.93 -8.78 50.25
CA ASN A 121 -6.71 -9.97 50.61
C ASN A 121 -8.09 -9.60 51.16
N ALA A 122 -8.16 -8.62 52.06
CA ALA A 122 -9.43 -8.18 52.64
C ALA A 122 -10.40 -7.61 51.59
N ILE A 123 -9.89 -6.87 50.59
CA ILE A 123 -10.72 -6.33 49.50
C ILE A 123 -11.35 -7.45 48.67
N LEU A 124 -10.61 -8.53 48.40
CA LEU A 124 -11.10 -9.67 47.63
C LEU A 124 -12.06 -10.53 48.47
N ALA A 125 -11.62 -10.94 49.67
CA ALA A 125 -12.42 -11.77 50.56
C ALA A 125 -13.73 -11.10 50.97
N CYS A 126 -13.73 -9.80 51.30
CA CYS A 126 -14.95 -9.07 51.64
C CYS A 126 -15.96 -9.05 50.48
N LYS A 127 -15.47 -8.92 49.24
CA LYS A 127 -16.33 -8.95 48.05
C LYS A 127 -16.99 -10.31 47.87
N ASP A 128 -16.21 -11.38 48.02
CA ASP A 128 -16.70 -12.74 47.86
C ASP A 128 -17.70 -13.07 48.97
N PHE A 129 -17.37 -12.78 50.24
CA PHE A 129 -18.29 -12.96 51.36
C PHE A 129 -19.56 -12.12 51.24
N LEU A 130 -19.50 -10.89 50.71
CA LEU A 130 -20.70 -10.08 50.45
C LEU A 130 -21.61 -10.71 49.39
N ASN A 131 -21.03 -11.29 48.33
CA ASN A 131 -21.81 -11.99 47.31
C ASN A 131 -22.45 -13.27 47.87
N ASP A 132 -21.67 -14.07 48.61
CA ASP A 132 -22.15 -15.29 49.25
C ASP A 132 -23.26 -14.99 50.27
N THR A 133 -23.10 -13.94 51.08
CA THR A 133 -24.12 -13.50 52.04
C THR A 133 -25.42 -13.06 51.35
N ASN A 134 -25.34 -12.36 50.21
CA ASN A 134 -26.53 -11.99 49.42
C ASN A 134 -27.24 -13.22 48.85
N LEU A 135 -26.50 -14.22 48.37
CA LEU A 135 -27.08 -15.49 47.88
C LEU A 135 -27.75 -16.28 49.00
N LEU A 136 -27.14 -16.34 50.20
CA LEU A 136 -27.74 -16.98 51.38
C LEU A 136 -29.05 -16.29 51.79
N LEU A 137 -29.13 -14.96 51.68
CA LEU A 137 -30.37 -14.23 51.98
C LEU A 137 -31.52 -14.61 51.04
N GLU A 138 -31.25 -14.85 49.75
CA GLU A 138 -32.28 -15.29 48.78
C GLU A 138 -32.87 -16.68 49.12
N GLY A 139 -32.11 -17.52 49.84
CA GLY A 139 -32.53 -18.86 50.25
C GLY A 139 -33.31 -18.94 51.57
N ILE A 140 -33.41 -17.85 52.32
CA ILE A 140 -34.07 -17.80 53.64
C ILE A 140 -35.50 -17.24 53.49
N GLN A 141 -36.50 -17.89 54.09
CA GLN A 141 -37.87 -17.39 54.09
C GLN A 141 -38.02 -16.17 55.03
N CYS A 142 -38.19 -14.98 54.45
CA CYS A 142 -38.23 -13.68 55.13
C CYS A 142 -39.58 -13.32 55.80
N GLU A 143 -40.23 -14.22 56.54
CA GLU A 143 -41.38 -13.81 57.37
C GLU A 143 -40.88 -13.14 58.67
N GLY A 144 -41.08 -11.81 58.77
CA GLY A 144 -40.77 -11.01 59.97
C GLY A 144 -39.31 -10.55 60.11
N PHE A 145 -38.48 -10.77 59.09
CA PHE A 145 -37.03 -10.53 59.11
C PHE A 145 -36.55 -9.94 57.77
N ASP A 146 -35.91 -8.76 57.78
CA ASP A 146 -35.34 -8.12 56.58
C ASP A 146 -33.90 -7.62 56.83
N MET A 147 -32.95 -8.24 56.12
CA MET A 147 -31.53 -7.85 56.13
C MET A 147 -31.06 -7.19 54.84
N SER A 148 -31.97 -6.91 53.91
CA SER A 148 -31.62 -6.29 52.63
C SER A 148 -31.04 -4.88 52.81
N ILE A 149 -31.49 -4.13 53.82
CA ILE A 149 -30.99 -2.78 54.13
C ILE A 149 -29.59 -2.84 54.78
N PRO A 150 -29.33 -3.62 55.84
CA PRO A 150 -27.98 -3.83 56.36
C PRO A 150 -26.94 -4.28 55.33
N LEU A 151 -27.29 -5.21 54.43
CA LEU A 151 -26.37 -5.67 53.39
C LEU A 151 -26.04 -4.57 52.38
N LYS A 152 -27.02 -3.71 52.03
CA LYS A 152 -26.76 -2.50 51.23
C LYS A 152 -25.80 -1.55 51.94
N HIS A 153 -25.92 -1.42 53.26
CA HIS A 153 -25.02 -0.60 54.06
C HIS A 153 -23.59 -1.18 54.11
N PHE A 154 -23.43 -2.49 54.29
CA PHE A 154 -22.12 -3.13 54.19
C PHE A 154 -21.52 -3.03 52.78
N ALA A 155 -22.32 -3.17 51.72
CA ALA A 155 -21.87 -2.97 50.35
C ALA A 155 -21.42 -1.51 50.08
N ALA A 156 -22.12 -0.53 50.66
CA ALA A 156 -21.75 0.88 50.57
C ALA A 156 -20.45 1.16 51.35
N GLU A 157 -20.30 0.61 52.55
CA GLU A 157 -19.07 0.72 53.36
C GLU A 157 -17.88 0.05 52.66
N TYR A 158 -18.06 -1.15 52.13
CA TYR A 158 -17.08 -1.83 51.29
C TYR A 158 -16.63 -0.95 50.13
N SER A 159 -17.58 -0.32 49.41
CA SER A 159 -17.26 0.53 48.27
C SER A 159 -16.37 1.71 48.66
N ILE A 160 -16.66 2.38 49.79
CA ILE A 160 -15.90 3.52 50.28
C ILE A 160 -14.52 3.07 50.80
N LEU A 161 -14.46 2.04 51.63
CA LEU A 161 -13.21 1.54 52.20
C LEU A 161 -12.30 0.95 51.11
N SER A 162 -12.87 0.19 50.18
CA SER A 162 -12.12 -0.36 49.04
C SER A 162 -11.52 0.77 48.21
N TYR A 163 -12.29 1.84 47.94
CA TYR A 163 -11.79 3.03 47.26
C TYR A 163 -10.64 3.68 48.03
N ASN A 164 -10.77 3.87 49.35
CA ASN A 164 -9.73 4.48 50.18
C ASN A 164 -8.43 3.65 50.20
N CYS A 165 -8.52 2.33 50.39
CA CYS A 165 -7.36 1.44 50.34
C CYS A 165 -6.70 1.47 48.96
N ARG A 166 -7.50 1.39 47.88
CA ARG A 166 -7.05 1.50 46.47
C ARG A 166 -6.36 2.84 46.19
N TYR A 167 -6.89 3.93 46.73
CA TYR A 167 -6.31 5.26 46.61
C TYR A 167 -4.97 5.34 47.34
N GLN A 168 -4.88 4.80 48.55
CA GLN A 168 -3.66 4.83 49.33
C GLN A 168 -2.55 3.97 48.69
N LEU A 169 -2.87 2.77 48.22
CA LEU A 169 -1.94 1.93 47.45
C LEU A 169 -1.42 2.66 46.20
N SER A 170 -2.33 3.34 45.50
CA SER A 170 -1.97 4.17 44.35
C SER A 170 -1.07 5.34 44.73
N ALA A 171 -1.32 6.01 45.86
CA ALA A 171 -0.51 7.13 46.33
C ALA A 171 0.90 6.68 46.76
N ASP A 172 1.00 5.52 47.40
CA ASP A 172 2.28 4.92 47.79
C ASP A 172 3.07 4.47 46.55
N TYR A 173 2.39 3.94 45.52
CA TYR A 173 2.99 3.69 44.20
C TYR A 173 3.47 4.98 43.53
N ASP A 174 2.62 6.00 43.42
CA ASP A 174 2.92 7.26 42.73
C ASP A 174 4.06 8.04 43.42
N ARG A 175 4.22 7.87 44.73
CA ARG A 175 5.38 8.37 45.49
C ARG A 175 6.67 7.72 45.00
N ALA A 176 6.68 6.39 44.84
CA ALA A 176 7.85 5.61 44.42
C ALA A 176 8.16 5.69 42.93
N MET A 177 7.13 5.69 42.10
CA MET A 177 7.23 5.63 40.65
C MET A 177 6.24 6.62 40.03
N THR A 178 6.76 7.74 39.54
CA THR A 178 5.95 8.74 38.88
C THR A 178 6.02 8.52 37.37
N VAL A 179 5.04 7.77 36.84
CA VAL A 179 4.89 7.50 35.40
C VAL A 179 3.64 8.21 34.87
N PRO A 180 3.76 9.13 33.91
CA PRO A 180 2.61 9.88 33.40
C PRO A 180 1.65 8.97 32.62
N LYS A 181 0.35 9.11 32.90
CA LYS A 181 -0.72 8.49 32.10
C LYS A 181 -0.96 9.33 30.84
N LEU A 182 -0.46 8.87 29.69
CA LEU A 182 -0.64 9.55 28.41
C LEU A 182 -1.87 9.00 27.68
N SER A 183 -2.73 9.89 27.18
CA SER A 183 -3.87 9.48 26.35
C SER A 183 -3.49 9.46 24.87
N LYS A 184 -3.87 8.39 24.14
CA LYS A 184 -3.61 8.25 22.69
C LYS A 184 -4.25 9.34 21.82
N LYS A 185 -5.16 10.16 22.36
CA LYS A 185 -5.98 11.13 21.60
C LYS A 185 -5.42 12.56 21.58
N GLN A 186 -4.38 12.88 22.33
CA GLN A 186 -3.78 14.21 22.29
C GLN A 186 -2.45 14.16 21.55
N GLY A 187 -2.45 14.70 20.33
CA GLY A 187 -1.22 15.05 19.58
C GLY A 187 -0.50 16.25 20.20
N GLY A 188 -0.33 16.24 21.52
CA GLY A 188 0.45 17.22 22.26
C GLY A 188 1.94 16.92 22.15
N ASP A 189 2.75 17.97 22.30
CA ASP A 189 4.20 17.94 22.22
C ASP A 189 4.78 16.93 23.24
N LYS A 190 5.18 15.74 22.78
CA LYS A 190 5.75 14.64 23.62
C LYS A 190 7.13 14.98 24.19
N SER A 191 7.68 16.16 23.90
CA SER A 191 9.06 16.54 24.19
C SER A 191 9.33 16.88 25.67
N ASN A 192 8.30 17.05 26.49
CA ASN A 192 8.40 17.36 27.93
C ASN A 192 8.00 16.20 28.87
N VAL A 193 7.92 14.97 28.34
CA VAL A 193 7.57 13.81 29.16
C VAL A 193 8.80 13.31 29.90
N SER A 194 8.71 13.24 31.23
CA SER A 194 9.71 12.61 32.09
C SER A 194 9.03 11.63 33.04
N PHE A 195 9.74 10.57 33.42
CA PHE A 195 9.33 9.69 34.53
C PHE A 195 10.44 9.60 35.57
N THR A 196 10.05 9.39 36.82
CA THR A 196 10.96 9.34 37.97
C THR A 196 10.73 8.06 38.75
N VAL A 197 11.83 7.45 39.20
CA VAL A 197 11.83 6.29 40.09
C VAL A 197 12.71 6.61 41.31
N LEU A 198 12.16 6.43 42.51
CA LEU A 198 12.88 6.61 43.78
C LEU A 198 13.80 5.40 44.06
N ASN A 199 15.10 5.64 44.16
CA ASN A 199 16.14 4.80 44.78
C ASN A 199 15.86 4.63 46.27
N MET A 200 15.02 3.65 46.59
CA MET A 200 14.75 3.23 47.95
C MET A 200 16.03 2.68 48.61
N SER A 201 16.47 3.34 49.68
CA SER A 201 17.74 3.06 50.35
C SER A 201 17.60 2.15 51.58
N THR A 202 16.38 1.88 52.05
CA THR A 202 16.13 1.07 53.26
C THR A 202 15.42 -0.28 52.97
N PRO A 203 15.73 -1.35 53.72
CA PRO A 203 15.04 -2.65 53.60
C PRO A 203 13.54 -2.59 53.92
N GLU A 204 13.12 -1.65 54.77
CA GLU A 204 11.71 -1.46 55.14
C GLU A 204 10.89 -0.84 54.01
N ASP A 205 11.46 0.13 53.29
CA ASP A 205 10.83 0.73 52.11
C ASP A 205 10.66 -0.29 50.97
N HIS A 206 11.65 -1.20 50.82
CA HIS A 206 11.59 -2.31 49.86
C HIS A 206 10.46 -3.28 50.18
N LYS A 207 10.36 -3.69 51.45
CA LYS A 207 9.30 -4.58 51.92
C LYS A 207 7.92 -3.94 51.70
N ASN A 208 7.75 -2.69 52.11
CA ASN A 208 6.48 -1.97 51.95
C ASN A 208 6.07 -1.83 50.47
N MET A 209 7.03 -1.57 49.57
CA MET A 209 6.76 -1.47 48.14
C MET A 209 6.41 -2.82 47.52
N ASN A 210 7.08 -3.91 47.92
CA ASN A 210 6.76 -5.27 47.49
C ASN A 210 5.34 -5.66 47.89
N GLU A 211 4.97 -5.38 49.14
CA GLU A 211 3.62 -5.59 49.63
C GLU A 211 2.59 -4.75 48.86
N THR A 212 2.93 -3.49 48.54
CA THR A 212 2.06 -2.59 47.76
C THR A 212 1.84 -3.11 46.34
N LEU A 213 2.90 -3.52 45.63
CA LEU A 213 2.80 -4.04 44.27
C LEU A 213 2.04 -5.38 44.22
N SER A 214 2.28 -6.26 45.19
CA SER A 214 1.54 -7.53 45.32
C SER A 214 0.06 -7.27 45.54
N ALA A 215 -0.28 -6.38 46.48
CA ALA A 215 -1.67 -5.99 46.74
C ALA A 215 -2.33 -5.35 45.50
N MET A 216 -1.63 -4.45 44.82
CA MET A 216 -2.12 -3.82 43.58
C MET A 216 -2.34 -4.81 42.45
N ASN A 217 -1.51 -5.85 42.33
CA ASN A 217 -1.70 -6.90 41.34
C ASN A 217 -2.93 -7.75 41.65
N MET A 218 -3.09 -8.19 42.91
CA MET A 218 -4.24 -8.97 43.38
C MET A 218 -5.58 -8.26 43.12
N ILE A 219 -5.65 -6.96 43.37
CA ILE A 219 -6.88 -6.16 43.21
C ILE A 219 -7.08 -5.59 41.81
N GLY A 220 -6.19 -5.91 40.86
CA GLY A 220 -6.29 -5.52 39.45
C GLY A 220 -5.88 -4.08 39.10
N GLN A 221 -5.19 -3.35 39.98
CA GLN A 221 -4.71 -1.98 39.71
C GLN A 221 -3.38 -1.93 38.96
N LEU A 222 -2.52 -2.94 39.15
CA LEU A 222 -1.19 -2.97 38.54
C LEU A 222 -1.23 -3.02 36.99
N PRO A 223 -2.13 -3.77 36.31
CA PRO A 223 -2.21 -3.80 34.85
C PRO A 223 -2.39 -2.42 34.20
N GLU A 224 -3.21 -1.53 34.78
CA GLU A 224 -3.37 -0.16 34.27
C GLU A 224 -2.07 0.65 34.37
N ARG A 225 -1.27 0.41 35.40
CA ARG A 225 0.04 1.05 35.58
C ARG A 225 1.07 0.48 34.61
N LEU A 226 1.01 -0.81 34.32
CA LEU A 226 1.85 -1.43 33.29
C LEU A 226 1.54 -0.90 31.89
N ASP A 227 0.29 -0.56 31.58
CA ASP A 227 -0.07 0.09 30.31
C ASP A 227 0.47 1.53 30.20
N ALA A 228 0.53 2.26 31.33
CA ALA A 228 1.21 3.55 31.39
C ALA A 228 2.73 3.41 31.13
N TRP A 229 3.38 2.41 31.74
CA TRP A 229 4.78 2.07 31.46
C TRP A 229 5.01 1.75 29.98
N LYS A 230 4.15 0.90 29.40
CA LYS A 230 4.19 0.55 27.99
C LYS A 230 4.14 1.80 27.11
N THR A 231 3.18 2.69 27.37
CA THR A 231 2.97 3.91 26.59
C THR A 231 4.18 4.84 26.69
N VAL A 232 4.72 5.06 27.89
CA VAL A 232 5.90 5.92 28.07
C VAL A 232 7.14 5.30 27.45
N ILE A 233 7.41 4.01 27.67
CA ILE A 233 8.59 3.34 27.12
C ILE A 233 8.52 3.31 25.59
N LEU A 234 7.43 2.81 25.00
CA LEU A 234 7.35 2.59 23.56
C LEU A 234 7.04 3.88 22.79
N ASP A 235 5.95 4.57 23.15
CA ASP A 235 5.42 5.69 22.35
C ASP A 235 6.13 7.02 22.65
N VAL A 236 7.04 7.07 23.62
CA VAL A 236 7.75 8.30 23.98
C VAL A 236 9.25 8.10 23.86
N PHE A 237 9.84 7.18 24.63
CA PHE A 237 11.29 6.97 24.61
C PHE A 237 11.76 6.19 23.37
N CYS A 238 11.22 4.99 23.11
CA CYS A 238 11.63 4.20 21.95
C CYS A 238 11.29 4.92 20.63
N GLU A 239 10.10 5.50 20.49
CA GLU A 239 9.73 6.29 19.30
C GLU A 239 10.69 7.48 19.07
N ALA A 240 11.10 8.18 20.13
CA ALA A 240 12.07 9.28 20.02
C ALA A 240 13.47 8.78 19.60
N ILE A 241 13.91 7.64 20.13
CA ILE A 241 15.21 7.02 19.78
C ILE A 241 15.21 6.57 18.31
N VAL A 242 14.13 5.94 17.85
CA VAL A 242 14.00 5.53 16.44
C VAL A 242 13.91 6.75 15.51
N SER A 243 13.19 7.79 15.92
CA SER A 243 13.01 9.02 15.13
C SER A 243 14.28 9.85 14.95
N SER A 244 15.27 9.72 15.84
CA SER A 244 16.56 10.42 15.71
C SER A 244 17.45 9.87 14.60
N ARG A 245 17.24 8.60 14.21
CA ARG A 245 18.00 7.83 13.21
C ARG A 245 19.47 7.55 13.52
N ASP A 246 20.08 8.25 14.48
CA ASP A 246 21.47 8.06 14.89
C ASP A 246 21.64 7.77 16.40
N GLY A 247 20.55 7.79 17.19
CA GLY A 247 20.57 7.42 18.61
C GLY A 247 21.28 8.42 19.54
N VAL A 248 21.84 9.51 19.01
CA VAL A 248 22.69 10.45 19.77
C VAL A 248 21.85 11.46 20.55
N ASP A 249 22.19 11.65 21.84
CA ASP A 249 21.63 12.66 22.75
C ASP A 249 20.08 12.73 22.81
N VAL A 250 19.41 11.58 22.64
CA VAL A 250 17.94 11.51 22.59
C VAL A 250 17.31 11.68 23.97
N PHE A 251 17.89 11.04 24.98
CA PHE A 251 17.44 11.10 26.36
C PHE A 251 18.64 11.31 27.28
N PHE A 252 18.40 11.90 28.45
CA PHE A 252 19.37 11.95 29.52
C PHE A 252 18.74 11.45 30.82
N VAL A 253 19.59 10.89 31.67
CA VAL A 253 19.22 10.38 32.98
C VAL A 253 19.91 11.25 34.01
N ASP A 254 19.13 11.92 34.85
CA ASP A 254 19.66 12.71 35.96
C ASP A 254 19.17 12.17 37.30
N ASN A 255 19.90 12.54 38.36
CA ASN A 255 19.54 12.20 39.73
C ASN A 255 19.19 13.50 40.47
N PRO A 256 17.93 14.00 40.38
CA PRO A 256 17.54 15.26 41.00
C PRO A 256 17.71 15.26 42.52
N THR A 257 17.64 14.08 43.14
CA THR A 257 18.05 13.82 44.52
C THR A 257 18.92 12.56 44.56
N PRO A 258 19.75 12.33 45.61
CA PRO A 258 20.53 11.10 45.74
C PRO A 258 19.68 9.83 45.61
N ASP A 259 18.45 9.92 46.12
CA ASP A 259 17.48 8.83 46.14
C ASP A 259 16.50 8.86 44.96
N GLN A 260 16.67 9.68 43.91
CA GLN A 260 15.77 9.67 42.74
C GLN A 260 16.54 9.61 41.44
N THR A 261 16.07 8.79 40.51
CA THR A 261 16.54 8.76 39.13
C THR A 261 15.40 9.16 38.20
N ARG A 262 15.64 10.18 37.38
CA ARG A 262 14.66 10.74 36.45
C ARG A 262 15.17 10.61 35.02
N PHE A 263 14.28 10.20 34.12
CA PHE A 263 14.53 10.06 32.69
C PHE A 263 13.82 11.18 31.94
N LEU A 264 14.54 11.92 31.09
CA LEU A 264 13.97 12.99 30.27
C LEU A 264 14.39 12.85 28.80
N ILE A 265 13.50 13.27 27.91
CA ILE A 265 13.80 13.43 26.49
C ILE A 265 14.46 14.78 26.25
N ASN A 266 15.50 14.79 25.41
CA ASN A 266 16.14 16.02 24.98
C ASN A 266 15.27 16.72 23.94
N GLN A 267 14.93 17.98 24.22
CA GLN A 267 13.98 18.77 23.45
C GLN A 267 14.60 19.26 22.13
N LYS A 268 14.70 18.37 21.12
CA LYS A 268 14.88 18.71 19.69
C LYS A 268 14.54 17.50 18.81
N LEU A 269 13.26 17.19 18.71
CA LEU A 269 12.70 16.29 17.67
C LEU A 269 12.80 16.98 16.29
N ARG A 270 14.00 17.06 15.72
CA ARG A 270 14.19 17.33 14.28
C ARG A 270 15.25 16.40 13.71
N GLY A 271 14.88 15.12 13.61
CA GLY A 271 15.52 14.26 12.62
C GLY A 271 15.31 14.87 11.23
N LYS A 272 16.39 15.25 10.54
CA LYS A 272 16.32 15.59 9.12
C LYS A 272 15.82 14.32 8.40
N LYS A 273 14.68 14.39 7.71
CA LYS A 273 14.10 13.26 6.95
C LYS A 273 15.07 12.63 5.93
N ASP A 274 16.20 13.29 5.64
CA ASP A 274 17.26 12.87 4.71
C ASP A 274 18.44 12.08 5.32
N LYS A 275 18.55 11.89 6.65
CA LYS A 275 19.65 11.07 7.20
C LYS A 275 19.38 9.57 7.06
N SER A 276 20.38 8.78 6.65
CA SER A 276 20.33 7.31 6.71
C SER A 276 20.16 6.82 8.16
N MET A 277 19.51 5.68 8.36
CA MET A 277 19.31 5.05 9.67
C MET A 277 20.58 4.29 10.08
N ASP A 278 21.18 4.64 11.22
CA ASP A 278 22.33 3.95 11.81
C ASP A 278 21.84 2.96 12.88
N VAL A 279 21.56 1.73 12.45
CA VAL A 279 20.94 0.68 13.28
C VAL A 279 21.76 0.39 14.54
N ALA A 280 23.09 0.33 14.42
CA ALA A 280 23.98 0.03 15.54
C ALA A 280 23.84 1.09 16.63
N LYS A 281 23.93 2.38 16.30
CA LYS A 281 23.83 3.45 17.30
C LYS A 281 22.44 3.61 17.89
N VAL A 282 21.40 3.41 17.10
CA VAL A 282 20.01 3.42 17.58
C VAL A 282 19.81 2.29 18.61
N LEU A 283 20.24 1.07 18.30
CA LEU A 283 20.13 -0.07 19.21
C LEU A 283 21.06 0.05 20.44
N GLU A 284 22.25 0.65 20.30
CA GLU A 284 23.12 1.00 21.43
C GLU A 284 22.45 1.99 22.39
N SER A 285 21.79 3.03 21.86
CA SER A 285 21.04 4.01 22.64
C SER A 285 19.85 3.36 23.37
N MET A 286 19.11 2.47 22.69
CA MET A 286 18.05 1.66 23.31
C MET A 286 18.61 0.72 24.39
N ASN A 287 19.74 0.07 24.14
CA ASN A 287 20.43 -0.79 25.12
C ASN A 287 20.85 0.01 26.35
N ALA A 288 21.38 1.22 26.17
CA ALA A 288 21.74 2.11 27.27
C ALA A 288 20.52 2.49 28.10
N PHE A 289 19.40 2.82 27.45
CA PHE A 289 18.13 3.12 28.11
C PHE A 289 17.65 1.93 28.96
N PHE A 290 17.52 0.74 28.36
CA PHE A 290 17.04 -0.45 29.07
C PHE A 290 18.02 -0.94 30.14
N THR A 291 19.33 -0.77 29.96
CA THR A 291 20.33 -1.11 30.99
C THR A 291 20.18 -0.19 32.21
N ARG A 292 19.99 1.11 32.00
CA ARG A 292 19.75 2.07 33.08
C ARG A 292 18.41 1.80 33.76
N LEU A 293 17.36 1.57 33.00
CA LEU A 293 16.04 1.21 33.53
C LEU A 293 16.11 -0.08 34.35
N ALA A 294 16.76 -1.13 33.84
CA ALA A 294 16.97 -2.38 34.57
C ALA A 294 17.78 -2.15 35.86
N SER A 295 18.83 -1.32 35.84
CA SER A 295 19.63 -1.06 37.06
C SER A 295 18.81 -0.41 38.16
N VAL A 296 17.94 0.54 37.79
CA VAL A 296 17.04 1.21 38.73
C VAL A 296 16.00 0.21 39.24
N LEU A 297 15.37 -0.58 38.36
CA LEU A 297 14.33 -1.53 38.76
C LEU A 297 14.86 -2.77 39.50
N LYS A 298 16.09 -3.22 39.23
CA LYS A 298 16.74 -4.36 39.91
C LYS A 298 17.13 -4.06 41.35
N SER A 299 17.33 -2.79 41.69
CA SER A 299 17.66 -2.39 43.06
C SER A 299 16.59 -2.77 44.10
N TYR A 300 15.41 -3.21 43.66
CA TYR A 300 14.25 -3.43 44.52
C TYR A 300 13.72 -4.87 44.60
N GLU A 301 14.24 -5.83 43.82
CA GLU A 301 13.69 -7.21 43.68
C GLU A 301 12.15 -7.27 43.83
N LEU A 302 11.45 -6.45 43.05
CA LEU A 302 10.01 -6.25 43.25
C LEU A 302 9.24 -7.45 42.73
N LEU A 303 8.87 -8.36 43.63
CA LEU A 303 8.16 -9.59 43.31
C LEU A 303 6.65 -9.40 43.48
N ASP A 304 5.90 -9.86 42.49
CA ASP A 304 4.47 -10.17 42.59
C ASP A 304 4.25 -11.36 43.55
N ALA A 305 3.00 -11.59 43.98
CA ALA A 305 2.56 -12.75 44.76
C ALA A 305 2.94 -14.11 44.14
N CYS A 306 3.19 -14.16 42.82
CA CYS A 306 3.68 -15.34 42.10
C CYS A 306 5.21 -15.40 41.93
N GLY A 307 5.98 -14.50 42.54
CA GLY A 307 7.44 -14.45 42.43
C GLY A 307 7.95 -13.89 41.09
N ARG A 308 7.15 -13.09 40.37
CA ARG A 308 7.56 -12.43 39.12
C ARG A 308 8.12 -11.04 39.41
N SER A 309 9.28 -10.71 38.86
CA SER A 309 9.86 -9.38 39.02
C SER A 309 9.11 -8.32 38.21
N LEU A 310 9.11 -7.07 38.68
CA LEU A 310 8.51 -5.94 37.95
C LEU A 310 9.09 -5.77 36.54
N ILE A 311 10.36 -6.08 36.34
CA ILE A 311 11.02 -6.08 35.03
C ILE A 311 10.35 -7.08 34.08
N VAL A 312 10.10 -8.30 34.54
CA VAL A 312 9.41 -9.33 33.74
C VAL A 312 7.97 -8.91 33.43
N MET A 313 7.29 -8.27 34.38
CA MET A 313 5.93 -7.78 34.17
C MET A 313 5.87 -6.67 33.11
N ILE A 314 6.74 -5.65 33.20
CA ILE A 314 6.86 -4.59 32.18
C ILE A 314 7.25 -5.23 30.83
N GLY A 315 8.24 -6.13 30.85
CA GLY A 315 8.73 -6.90 29.72
C GLY A 315 7.61 -7.59 28.93
N SER A 316 6.75 -8.33 29.62
CA SER A 316 5.64 -9.08 29.01
C SER A 316 4.65 -8.19 28.23
N VAL A 317 4.55 -6.91 28.57
CA VAL A 317 3.63 -5.94 27.94
C VAL A 317 4.30 -5.22 26.76
N ILE A 318 5.62 -5.05 26.78
CA ILE A 318 6.38 -4.34 25.75
C ILE A 318 6.99 -5.27 24.67
N GLU A 319 7.30 -6.52 24.99
CA GLU A 319 8.09 -7.46 24.17
C GLU A 319 7.63 -7.51 22.70
N SER A 320 6.36 -7.86 22.46
CA SER A 320 5.82 -8.03 21.11
C SER A 320 5.85 -6.75 20.27
N GLN A 321 5.54 -5.60 20.88
CA GLN A 321 5.50 -4.32 20.17
C GLN A 321 6.91 -3.77 19.93
N LEU A 322 7.83 -3.96 20.88
CA LEU A 322 9.21 -3.54 20.74
C LEU A 322 9.93 -4.32 19.63
N ILE A 323 9.73 -5.64 19.57
CA ILE A 323 10.25 -6.48 18.47
C ILE A 323 9.71 -5.99 17.13
N THR A 324 8.41 -5.70 17.05
CA THR A 324 7.79 -5.18 15.82
C THR A 324 8.37 -3.82 15.40
N MET A 325 8.61 -2.92 16.36
CA MET A 325 9.20 -1.61 16.12
C MET A 325 10.64 -1.72 15.60
N ILE A 326 11.47 -2.58 16.19
CA ILE A 326 12.85 -2.80 15.74
C ILE A 326 12.86 -3.35 14.31
N LEU A 327 12.02 -4.33 14.01
CA LEU A 327 11.93 -4.91 12.66
C LEU A 327 11.47 -3.88 11.62
N LYS A 328 10.32 -3.23 11.85
CA LYS A 328 9.65 -2.40 10.83
C LYS A 328 10.18 -0.97 10.76
N ASP A 329 10.53 -0.39 11.90
CA ASP A 329 10.84 1.04 12.01
C ASP A 329 12.35 1.32 12.15
N VAL A 330 13.18 0.29 12.41
CA VAL A 330 14.64 0.43 12.43
C VAL A 330 15.28 -0.35 11.28
N ILE A 331 15.20 -1.68 11.32
CA ILE A 331 15.91 -2.56 10.39
C ILE A 331 15.36 -2.44 8.96
N ALA A 332 14.03 -2.49 8.79
CA ALA A 332 13.43 -2.37 7.45
C ALA A 332 13.55 -0.96 6.84
N ILE A 333 13.95 0.06 7.61
CA ILE A 333 14.28 1.39 7.10
C ILE A 333 15.75 1.46 6.68
N ALA A 334 16.64 0.80 7.43
CA ALA A 334 18.06 0.73 7.14
C ALA A 334 18.43 -0.31 6.06
N ALA A 335 17.49 -1.20 5.71
CA ALA A 335 17.70 -2.22 4.70
C ALA A 335 18.21 -1.61 3.39
N PRO A 336 19.33 -2.14 2.85
CA PRO A 336 19.98 -1.56 1.68
C PRO A 336 19.15 -1.75 0.41
N VAL A 337 19.40 -0.84 -0.53
CA VAL A 337 18.89 -0.89 -1.90
C VAL A 337 20.07 -0.56 -2.80
N THR A 338 21.01 -1.50 -2.92
CA THR A 338 22.13 -1.40 -3.86
C THR A 338 21.75 -2.02 -5.21
N GLU A 339 22.70 -2.08 -6.14
CA GLU A 339 22.46 -2.59 -7.49
C GLU A 339 22.45 -4.12 -7.57
N THR A 340 23.03 -4.82 -6.59
CA THR A 340 23.20 -6.28 -6.59
C THR A 340 22.39 -6.92 -5.46
N ALA A 341 21.57 -7.93 -5.81
CA ALA A 341 20.68 -8.60 -4.86
C ALA A 341 21.42 -9.33 -3.74
N ASP A 342 22.61 -9.86 -4.05
CA ASP A 342 23.41 -10.66 -3.10
C ASP A 342 24.06 -9.79 -2.02
N GLU A 343 24.54 -8.58 -2.37
CA GLU A 343 25.07 -7.61 -1.39
C GLU A 343 23.96 -7.11 -0.46
N ASP A 344 22.78 -6.81 -1.03
CA ASP A 344 21.61 -6.40 -0.25
C ASP A 344 21.20 -7.45 0.78
N GLN A 345 21.23 -8.74 0.39
CA GLN A 345 20.85 -9.85 1.26
C GLN A 345 21.87 -10.08 2.38
N GLN A 346 23.16 -9.94 2.09
CA GLN A 346 24.21 -10.06 3.11
C GLN A 346 24.11 -8.92 4.12
N MET A 347 24.07 -7.68 3.66
CA MET A 347 23.92 -6.51 4.53
C MET A 347 22.62 -6.55 5.35
N PHE A 348 21.51 -7.01 4.76
CA PHE A 348 20.27 -7.22 5.52
C PHE A 348 20.41 -8.32 6.59
N THR A 349 21.18 -9.38 6.30
CA THR A 349 21.48 -10.43 7.28
C THR A 349 22.34 -9.88 8.43
N ASP A 350 23.36 -9.08 8.12
CA ASP A 350 24.20 -8.43 9.13
C ASP A 350 23.36 -7.50 10.04
N LEU A 351 22.42 -6.74 9.48
CA LEU A 351 21.49 -5.90 10.26
C LEU A 351 20.57 -6.72 11.18
N LEU A 352 20.16 -7.90 10.73
CA LEU A 352 19.35 -8.81 11.55
C LEU A 352 20.15 -9.43 12.69
N GLU A 353 21.43 -9.74 12.48
CA GLU A 353 22.32 -10.21 13.54
C GLU A 353 22.46 -9.16 14.65
N ILE A 354 22.67 -7.89 14.30
CA ILE A 354 22.70 -6.78 15.28
C ILE A 354 21.37 -6.69 16.04
N GLY A 355 20.24 -6.87 15.35
CA GLY A 355 18.93 -6.92 15.98
C GLY A 355 18.78 -8.10 16.96
N GLU A 356 19.30 -9.28 16.61
CA GLU A 356 19.24 -10.47 17.48
C GLU A 356 20.19 -10.38 18.68
N GLU A 357 21.32 -9.68 18.55
CA GLU A 357 22.18 -9.30 19.68
C GLU A 357 21.43 -8.41 20.68
N PHE A 358 20.67 -7.43 20.19
CA PHE A 358 19.79 -6.61 21.04
C PHE A 358 18.73 -7.46 21.77
N VAL A 359 18.06 -8.37 21.06
CA VAL A 359 17.09 -9.31 21.67
C VAL A 359 17.77 -10.15 22.76
N SER A 360 18.98 -10.65 22.51
CA SER A 360 19.77 -11.42 23.47
C SER A 360 20.09 -10.60 24.72
N ARG A 361 20.47 -9.33 24.54
CA ARG A 361 20.71 -8.41 25.65
C ARG A 361 19.44 -8.14 26.47
N MET A 362 18.28 -8.01 25.82
CA MET A 362 17.00 -7.82 26.49
C MET A 362 16.56 -9.05 27.30
N LYS A 363 16.93 -10.26 26.87
CA LYS A 363 16.75 -11.50 27.65
C LYS A 363 17.61 -11.49 28.92
N GLU A 364 18.88 -11.10 28.80
CA GLU A 364 19.80 -10.99 29.96
C GLU A 364 19.32 -9.96 30.99
N LEU A 365 18.74 -8.85 30.53
CA LEU A 365 18.17 -7.83 31.39
C LEU A 365 16.86 -8.29 32.07
N GLY A 366 16.20 -9.32 31.55
CA GLY A 366 14.96 -9.92 32.08
C GLY A 366 13.66 -9.32 31.51
N PHE A 367 13.76 -8.45 30.50
CA PHE A 367 12.58 -7.85 29.86
C PHE A 367 11.94 -8.80 28.82
N PHE A 368 12.72 -9.64 28.16
CA PHE A 368 12.21 -10.56 27.13
C PHE A 368 12.14 -11.99 27.64
N SER A 369 11.13 -12.71 27.17
CA SER A 369 11.01 -14.14 27.41
C SER A 369 12.20 -14.91 26.82
N PRO A 370 12.59 -16.07 27.38
CA PRO A 370 13.65 -16.91 26.81
C PRO A 370 13.36 -17.36 25.37
N LYS A 371 12.07 -17.40 25.00
CA LYS A 371 11.58 -17.79 23.67
C LYS A 371 11.54 -16.63 22.67
N ALA A 372 11.75 -15.39 23.11
CA ALA A 372 11.75 -14.23 22.24
C ALA A 372 12.80 -14.39 21.13
N LYS A 373 12.43 -14.10 19.90
CA LYS A 373 13.34 -14.01 18.76
C LYS A 373 12.96 -12.78 17.95
N LEU A 374 13.92 -12.17 17.27
CA LEU A 374 13.61 -11.05 16.39
C LEU A 374 12.78 -11.51 15.19
N ILE A 375 13.06 -12.71 14.65
CA ILE A 375 12.39 -13.24 13.47
C ILE A 375 11.81 -14.64 13.74
N PHE A 376 10.57 -14.86 13.30
CA PHE A 376 10.05 -16.21 13.05
C PHE A 376 10.62 -16.70 11.72
N GLU A 377 11.12 -17.94 11.64
CA GLU A 377 11.85 -18.48 10.48
C GLU A 377 11.19 -18.25 9.10
N LEU A 378 9.88 -18.00 9.02
CA LEU A 378 9.14 -17.68 7.79
C LEU A 378 9.16 -16.18 7.36
N ASP A 379 9.47 -15.23 8.23
CA ASP A 379 9.27 -13.79 7.95
C ASP A 379 10.48 -13.09 7.29
N LYS A 380 11.67 -13.70 7.31
CA LYS A 380 12.91 -13.08 6.78
C LYS A 380 12.82 -12.77 5.28
N ASN A 381 12.34 -13.74 4.49
CA ASN A 381 12.23 -13.61 3.03
C ASN A 381 11.14 -12.62 2.63
N THR A 382 10.01 -12.64 3.34
CA THR A 382 8.85 -11.79 3.06
C THR A 382 9.17 -10.31 3.23
N ILE A 383 9.82 -9.93 4.34
CA ILE A 383 10.16 -8.52 4.65
C ILE A 383 11.20 -7.98 3.66
N PHE A 384 12.24 -8.76 3.36
CA PHE A 384 13.27 -8.37 2.40
C PHE A 384 12.66 -8.14 1.01
N VAL A 385 11.84 -9.08 0.53
CA VAL A 385 11.19 -8.99 -0.77
C VAL A 385 10.24 -7.80 -0.85
N ASP A 386 9.43 -7.55 0.19
CA ASP A 386 8.51 -6.40 0.22
C ASP A 386 9.25 -5.07 0.10
N ARG A 387 10.39 -4.92 0.80
CA ARG A 387 11.20 -3.70 0.71
C ARG A 387 11.89 -3.56 -0.64
N ARG A 388 12.45 -4.64 -1.16
CA ARG A 388 13.03 -4.68 -2.51
C ARG A 388 12.00 -4.29 -3.56
N CYS A 389 10.78 -4.82 -3.49
CA CYS A 389 9.68 -4.47 -4.38
C CYS A 389 9.36 -2.97 -4.32
N PHE A 390 9.24 -2.41 -3.10
CA PHE A 390 9.00 -0.97 -2.93
C PHE A 390 10.12 -0.12 -3.54
N ALA A 391 11.37 -0.52 -3.35
CA ALA A 391 12.51 0.21 -3.87
C ALA A 391 12.59 0.17 -5.40
N ILE A 392 12.29 -0.97 -6.01
CA ILE A 392 12.18 -1.15 -7.47
C ILE A 392 11.08 -0.22 -8.02
N VAL A 393 9.91 -0.18 -7.39
CA VAL A 393 8.81 0.73 -7.80
C VAL A 393 9.24 2.19 -7.70
N SER A 394 9.94 2.58 -6.62
CA SER A 394 10.44 3.96 -6.45
C SER A 394 11.46 4.33 -7.52
N LYS A 395 12.43 3.45 -7.83
CA LYS A 395 13.44 3.65 -8.88
C LYS A 395 12.79 3.74 -10.26
N ALA A 396 11.84 2.85 -10.56
CA ALA A 396 11.06 2.88 -11.79
C ALA A 396 10.29 4.21 -11.94
N ASN A 397 9.61 4.66 -10.88
CA ASN A 397 8.89 5.93 -10.87
C ASN A 397 9.84 7.13 -11.12
N LYS A 398 11.06 7.11 -10.58
CA LYS A 398 12.06 8.14 -10.88
C LYS A 398 12.43 8.13 -12.37
N LEU A 399 12.75 6.97 -12.95
CA LEU A 399 13.13 6.81 -14.36
C LEU A 399 12.00 7.22 -15.32
N ILE A 400 10.74 6.90 -15.00
CA ILE A 400 9.57 7.31 -15.79
C ILE A 400 9.43 8.84 -15.88
N ASN A 401 9.79 9.54 -14.80
CA ASN A 401 9.68 10.98 -14.68
C ASN A 401 10.91 11.75 -15.21
N GLU A 402 11.98 11.06 -15.64
CA GLU A 402 13.14 11.70 -16.24
C GLU A 402 12.81 12.35 -17.59
N THR A 403 13.56 13.41 -17.93
CA THR A 403 13.45 14.14 -19.19
C THR A 403 14.10 13.39 -20.35
N TYR A 404 13.65 13.66 -21.57
CA TYR A 404 14.11 13.00 -22.80
C TYR A 404 15.38 13.66 -23.38
N ASP A 405 16.31 14.07 -22.51
CA ASP A 405 17.48 14.86 -22.92
C ASP A 405 18.60 14.00 -23.54
N LYS A 406 18.71 12.75 -23.10
CA LYS A 406 19.73 11.79 -23.56
C LYS A 406 19.06 10.70 -24.38
N LEU A 407 19.42 10.64 -25.66
CA LEU A 407 18.93 9.65 -26.61
C LEU A 407 20.03 8.64 -26.95
N VAL A 408 19.64 7.39 -27.13
CA VAL A 408 20.54 6.28 -27.41
C VAL A 408 19.95 5.44 -28.54
N THR A 409 20.78 5.06 -29.51
CA THR A 409 20.39 4.16 -30.58
C THR A 409 20.53 2.71 -30.13
N VAL A 410 19.46 1.94 -30.29
CA VAL A 410 19.37 0.53 -29.92
C VAL A 410 18.93 -0.28 -31.14
N GLY A 411 19.07 -1.61 -31.08
CA GLY A 411 18.69 -2.50 -32.15
C GLY A 411 19.81 -2.72 -33.19
N VAL A 412 19.54 -3.61 -34.12
CA VAL A 412 20.49 -4.10 -35.12
C VAL A 412 20.26 -3.37 -36.45
N GLU A 413 21.34 -3.02 -37.16
CA GLU A 413 21.22 -2.45 -38.51
C GLU A 413 20.69 -3.51 -39.49
N ASP A 414 19.91 -3.09 -40.49
CA ASP A 414 19.34 -4.00 -41.50
C ASP A 414 20.42 -4.79 -42.29
N SER A 415 21.67 -4.31 -42.28
CA SER A 415 22.84 -4.90 -42.95
C SER A 415 23.76 -5.73 -42.05
N ALA A 416 23.50 -5.84 -40.74
CA ALA A 416 24.43 -6.49 -39.83
C ALA A 416 24.37 -8.04 -39.93
N PRO A 417 25.52 -8.73 -39.91
CA PRO A 417 25.55 -10.19 -39.82
C PRO A 417 24.95 -10.64 -38.49
N LYS A 418 24.02 -11.59 -38.57
CA LYS A 418 23.21 -12.08 -37.45
C LYS A 418 24.11 -12.77 -36.42
N ASP A 419 24.08 -12.28 -35.18
CA ASP A 419 24.94 -12.75 -34.10
C ASP A 419 24.66 -14.23 -33.76
N ILE A 420 25.69 -15.08 -33.89
CA ILE A 420 25.63 -16.55 -33.91
C ILE A 420 25.30 -17.15 -32.53
N ASP A 421 25.50 -16.39 -31.44
CA ASP A 421 25.46 -16.94 -30.09
C ASP A 421 24.07 -16.90 -29.41
N LEU A 422 23.22 -15.93 -29.75
CA LEU A 422 21.78 -15.94 -29.40
C LEU A 422 21.00 -16.96 -30.24
N LEU A 423 21.48 -17.16 -31.46
CA LEU A 423 21.03 -18.13 -32.45
C LEU A 423 21.09 -19.57 -31.91
N SER A 424 22.19 -19.93 -31.25
CA SER A 424 22.41 -21.26 -30.68
C SER A 424 21.46 -21.57 -29.50
N LYS A 425 21.16 -20.58 -28.66
CA LYS A 425 20.24 -20.70 -27.51
C LYS A 425 18.77 -20.69 -27.92
N ALA A 426 18.39 -19.88 -28.91
CA ALA A 426 17.05 -19.89 -29.48
C ALA A 426 16.74 -21.25 -30.15
N TYR A 427 17.73 -21.84 -30.82
CA TYR A 427 17.65 -23.16 -31.46
C TYR A 427 17.39 -24.28 -30.46
N THR A 428 18.16 -24.37 -29.37
CA THR A 428 17.95 -25.42 -28.35
C THR A 428 16.57 -25.33 -27.69
N HIS A 429 16.05 -24.11 -27.54
CA HIS A 429 14.69 -23.88 -27.06
C HIS A 429 13.64 -24.32 -28.10
N ALA A 430 13.79 -23.92 -29.36
CA ALA A 430 12.89 -24.31 -30.45
C ALA A 430 12.83 -25.84 -30.65
N GLU A 431 13.96 -26.54 -30.54
CA GLU A 431 14.03 -28.00 -30.63
C GLU A 431 13.25 -28.69 -29.49
N LYS A 432 13.28 -28.10 -28.30
CA LYS A 432 12.50 -28.57 -27.14
C LYS A 432 10.98 -28.44 -27.37
N TYR A 433 10.51 -27.31 -27.92
CA TYR A 433 9.08 -27.10 -28.21
C TYR A 433 8.61 -27.84 -29.46
N GLY A 434 9.47 -28.02 -30.47
CA GLY A 434 9.18 -28.88 -31.63
C GLY A 434 8.93 -30.34 -31.24
N LYS A 435 9.59 -30.83 -30.19
CA LYS A 435 9.32 -32.15 -29.58
C LYS A 435 7.98 -32.22 -28.83
N GLU A 436 7.51 -31.10 -28.28
CA GLU A 436 6.31 -31.03 -27.43
C GLU A 436 5.02 -30.76 -28.22
N TYR A 437 5.09 -29.99 -29.32
CA TYR A 437 3.92 -29.53 -30.09
C TYR A 437 3.90 -29.98 -31.57
N GLY A 438 4.87 -30.79 -32.01
CA GLY A 438 4.87 -31.44 -33.34
C GLY A 438 5.55 -30.67 -34.48
N ASN A 439 5.52 -31.27 -35.67
CA ASN A 439 6.37 -30.88 -36.82
C ASN A 439 6.04 -29.54 -37.50
N ASP A 440 4.87 -28.94 -37.25
CA ASP A 440 4.49 -27.66 -37.87
C ASP A 440 5.28 -26.49 -37.29
N LEU A 441 5.64 -26.56 -36.00
CA LEU A 441 6.53 -25.60 -35.34
C LEU A 441 7.98 -25.78 -35.84
N GLY A 442 8.45 -27.02 -35.99
CA GLY A 442 9.78 -27.35 -36.52
C GLY A 442 10.05 -26.84 -37.94
N ARG A 443 9.01 -26.68 -38.78
CA ARG A 443 9.11 -26.06 -40.12
C ARG A 443 9.39 -24.56 -40.07
N LEU A 444 8.94 -23.85 -39.03
CA LEU A 444 9.23 -22.43 -38.85
C LEU A 444 10.71 -22.19 -38.57
N TRP A 445 11.44 -23.17 -38.02
CA TRP A 445 12.85 -23.05 -37.62
C TRP A 445 13.85 -23.82 -38.49
N SER A 446 13.48 -24.17 -39.73
CA SER A 446 14.31 -25.05 -40.58
C SER A 446 15.72 -24.49 -40.89
N HIS A 447 16.67 -25.40 -41.10
CA HIS A 447 18.12 -25.18 -41.16
C HIS A 447 18.65 -24.60 -42.48
N ASN A 448 17.79 -24.33 -43.47
CA ASN A 448 18.26 -23.74 -44.72
C ASN A 448 18.74 -22.31 -44.44
N GLU A 449 19.82 -21.89 -45.08
CA GLU A 449 20.44 -20.55 -44.97
C GLU A 449 19.47 -19.38 -45.24
N GLU A 450 18.22 -19.67 -45.63
CA GLU A 450 17.08 -18.78 -45.78
C GLU A 450 16.19 -18.63 -44.52
N SER A 451 16.55 -19.23 -43.39
CA SER A 451 15.80 -19.05 -42.14
C SER A 451 16.02 -17.63 -41.59
N GLN A 452 15.10 -16.74 -41.94
CA GLN A 452 15.02 -15.36 -41.46
C GLN A 452 14.60 -15.28 -39.98
N PHE A 453 14.41 -16.39 -39.27
CA PHE A 453 13.88 -16.45 -37.90
C PHE A 453 14.67 -15.71 -36.82
N PRO A 454 16.01 -15.79 -36.77
CA PRO A 454 16.79 -15.02 -35.79
C PRO A 454 16.80 -13.52 -36.11
N SER A 455 16.70 -13.15 -37.39
CA SER A 455 16.46 -11.75 -37.79
C SER A 455 15.04 -11.29 -37.50
N PHE A 456 14.03 -12.17 -37.41
CA PHE A 456 12.65 -11.79 -37.06
C PHE A 456 12.49 -11.44 -35.58
N PHE A 457 13.37 -11.93 -34.70
CA PHE A 457 13.42 -11.53 -33.29
C PHE A 457 14.44 -10.41 -33.02
N ALA A 458 15.23 -9.97 -34.00
CA ALA A 458 16.12 -8.83 -33.79
C ALA A 458 15.29 -7.54 -33.69
N PHE A 459 15.51 -6.75 -32.64
CA PHE A 459 14.93 -5.42 -32.57
C PHE A 459 15.58 -4.53 -33.63
N GLN A 460 14.77 -3.96 -34.51
CA GLN A 460 15.25 -3.06 -35.56
C GLN A 460 15.88 -1.80 -34.97
N LYS A 461 16.92 -1.28 -35.64
CA LYS A 461 17.60 -0.04 -35.25
C LYS A 461 16.62 1.12 -35.08
N CYS A 462 16.58 1.70 -33.89
CA CYS A 462 15.85 2.93 -33.62
C CYS A 462 16.43 3.68 -32.42
N THR A 463 15.99 4.92 -32.19
CA THR A 463 16.45 5.74 -31.07
C THR A 463 15.44 5.72 -29.93
N VAL A 464 15.93 5.49 -28.71
CA VAL A 464 15.18 5.46 -27.45
C VAL A 464 15.78 6.44 -26.43
N SER A 465 15.07 6.74 -25.35
CA SER A 465 15.64 7.52 -24.24
C SER A 465 16.59 6.66 -23.39
N ALA A 466 17.67 7.27 -22.89
CA ALA A 466 18.60 6.60 -21.98
C ALA A 466 17.90 6.07 -20.71
N SER A 467 16.93 6.83 -20.19
CA SER A 467 16.10 6.43 -19.05
C SER A 467 15.30 5.14 -19.32
N THR A 468 14.90 4.89 -20.57
CA THR A 468 14.22 3.66 -20.96
C THR A 468 15.15 2.45 -20.90
N ILE A 469 16.43 2.61 -21.25
CA ILE A 469 17.43 1.53 -21.12
C ILE A 469 17.62 1.18 -19.64
N SER A 470 17.79 2.19 -18.78
CA SER A 470 17.88 1.97 -17.32
C SER A 470 16.62 1.32 -16.75
N PHE A 471 15.44 1.69 -17.26
CA PHE A 471 14.17 1.08 -16.87
C PHE A 471 14.08 -0.39 -17.30
N VAL A 472 14.49 -0.71 -18.53
CA VAL A 472 14.54 -2.09 -19.02
C VAL A 472 15.54 -2.94 -18.23
N ASN A 473 16.71 -2.39 -17.87
CA ASN A 473 17.67 -3.10 -17.02
C ASN A 473 17.09 -3.40 -15.64
N LEU A 474 16.44 -2.42 -15.00
CA LEU A 474 15.74 -2.64 -13.73
C LEU A 474 14.66 -3.74 -13.84
N LEU A 475 13.89 -3.74 -14.93
CA LEU A 475 12.91 -4.78 -15.21
C LEU A 475 13.56 -6.16 -15.38
N ARG A 476 14.66 -6.23 -16.16
CA ARG A 476 15.46 -7.46 -16.35
C ARG A 476 15.98 -8.02 -15.04
N ASP A 477 16.57 -7.17 -14.20
CA ASP A 477 17.14 -7.61 -12.93
C ASP A 477 16.06 -8.11 -11.96
N ASN A 478 14.90 -7.45 -11.91
CA ASN A 478 13.78 -7.90 -11.10
C ASN A 478 13.20 -9.24 -11.58
N VAL A 479 13.08 -9.43 -12.90
CA VAL A 479 12.61 -10.70 -13.48
C VAL A 479 13.60 -11.83 -13.21
N LYS A 480 14.91 -11.59 -13.38
CA LYS A 480 15.96 -12.56 -13.03
C LYS A 480 15.90 -12.93 -11.54
N ALA A 481 15.71 -11.95 -10.66
CA ALA A 481 15.54 -12.19 -9.23
C ALA A 481 14.29 -13.03 -8.92
N ALA A 482 13.18 -12.83 -9.66
CA ALA A 482 11.99 -13.66 -9.53
C ALA A 482 12.25 -15.12 -9.93
N PHE A 483 12.99 -15.36 -11.01
CA PHE A 483 13.34 -16.72 -11.46
C PHE A 483 14.35 -17.42 -10.55
N ALA A 484 15.26 -16.66 -9.93
CA ALA A 484 16.23 -17.21 -8.98
C ALA A 484 15.62 -17.52 -7.60
N SER A 485 14.41 -17.05 -7.30
CA SER A 485 13.79 -17.21 -5.99
C SER A 485 13.14 -18.59 -5.82
N GLU A 486 13.58 -19.34 -4.81
CA GLU A 486 13.02 -20.64 -4.46
C GLU A 486 11.66 -20.53 -3.73
N ASP A 487 11.45 -19.43 -3.00
CA ASP A 487 10.21 -19.18 -2.26
C ASP A 487 9.07 -18.73 -3.19
N GLU A 488 7.94 -19.43 -3.12
CA GLU A 488 6.80 -19.18 -4.01
C GLU A 488 6.18 -17.80 -3.78
N GLY A 489 6.08 -17.36 -2.51
CA GLY A 489 5.55 -16.05 -2.16
C GLY A 489 6.42 -14.90 -2.66
N ALA A 490 7.73 -15.01 -2.45
CA ALA A 490 8.74 -14.06 -2.93
C ALA A 490 8.73 -13.93 -4.45
N ARG A 491 8.75 -15.06 -5.15
CA ARG A 491 8.66 -15.13 -6.61
C ARG A 491 7.41 -14.45 -7.14
N ALA A 492 6.24 -14.72 -6.55
CA ALA A 492 4.98 -14.10 -6.95
C ALA A 492 4.98 -12.58 -6.73
N LYS A 493 5.56 -12.09 -5.63
CA LYS A 493 5.68 -10.65 -5.35
C LYS A 493 6.63 -9.92 -6.31
N LEU A 494 7.79 -10.52 -6.61
CA LEU A 494 8.75 -9.96 -7.57
C LEU A 494 8.16 -9.94 -8.99
N ALA A 495 7.46 -11.01 -9.37
CA ALA A 495 6.70 -11.11 -10.61
C ALA A 495 5.65 -10.00 -10.75
N LEU A 496 4.81 -9.83 -9.73
CA LEU A 496 3.79 -8.78 -9.70
C LEU A 496 4.43 -7.38 -9.72
N THR A 497 5.58 -7.20 -9.07
CA THR A 497 6.32 -5.94 -9.11
C THR A 497 6.82 -5.61 -10.51
N ALA A 498 7.26 -6.61 -11.28
CA ALA A 498 7.63 -6.42 -12.69
C ALA A 498 6.46 -5.92 -13.53
N GLU A 499 5.26 -6.50 -13.36
CA GLU A 499 4.05 -6.01 -14.04
C GLU A 499 3.69 -4.59 -13.59
N ASN A 500 3.72 -4.32 -12.28
CA ASN A 500 3.35 -3.04 -11.71
C ASN A 500 4.22 -1.90 -12.24
N ILE A 501 5.55 -2.07 -12.38
CA ILE A 501 6.42 -1.02 -12.91
C ILE A 501 6.15 -0.74 -14.40
N VAL A 502 5.83 -1.76 -15.20
CA VAL A 502 5.45 -1.58 -16.62
C VAL A 502 4.09 -0.91 -16.72
N ARG A 503 3.13 -1.32 -15.90
CA ARG A 503 1.81 -0.67 -15.80
C ARG A 503 1.94 0.79 -15.39
N LEU A 504 2.83 1.09 -14.45
CA LEU A 504 3.14 2.46 -14.04
C LEU A 504 3.69 3.28 -15.22
N TYR A 505 4.61 2.72 -16.00
CA TYR A 505 5.16 3.35 -17.21
C TYR A 505 4.05 3.70 -18.21
N VAL A 506 3.18 2.73 -18.53
CA VAL A 506 2.06 2.89 -19.48
C VAL A 506 1.12 4.03 -19.05
N ILE A 507 0.85 4.17 -17.75
CA ILE A 507 -0.10 5.16 -17.24
C ILE A 507 0.55 6.53 -17.07
N GLN A 508 1.74 6.60 -16.50
CA GLN A 508 2.35 7.87 -16.08
C GLN A 508 3.11 8.57 -17.20
N SER A 509 3.90 7.85 -18.00
CA SER A 509 4.73 8.45 -19.04
C SER A 509 3.95 9.37 -20.01
N PRO A 510 2.83 8.93 -20.63
CA PRO A 510 2.05 9.78 -21.53
C PRO A 510 1.35 10.94 -20.83
N ARG A 511 1.11 10.86 -19.51
CA ARG A 511 0.49 11.96 -18.73
C ARG A 511 1.54 13.00 -18.35
N LYS A 512 2.71 12.55 -17.91
CA LYS A 512 3.80 13.42 -17.45
C LYS A 512 4.37 14.23 -18.60
N HIS A 513 4.52 13.60 -19.76
CA HIS A 513 5.18 14.17 -20.94
C HIS A 513 4.17 14.58 -22.03
N ALA A 514 2.88 14.74 -21.67
CA ALA A 514 1.79 15.00 -22.61
C ALA A 514 2.05 16.24 -23.50
N GLU A 515 2.47 17.34 -22.89
CA GLU A 515 2.78 18.59 -23.61
C GLU A 515 3.94 18.37 -24.59
N LEU A 516 5.02 17.72 -24.14
CA LEU A 516 6.20 17.42 -24.95
C LEU A 516 5.84 16.59 -26.18
N PHE A 517 5.08 15.51 -25.99
CA PHE A 517 4.68 14.61 -27.07
C PHE A 517 3.73 15.30 -28.06
N SER A 518 2.81 16.13 -27.57
CA SER A 518 1.88 16.86 -28.43
C SER A 518 2.51 18.01 -29.21
N SER A 519 3.66 18.53 -28.75
CA SER A 519 4.31 19.72 -29.33
C SER A 519 5.47 19.39 -30.26
N ILE A 520 6.19 18.29 -30.01
CA ILE A 520 7.40 17.94 -30.74
C ILE A 520 7.25 16.54 -31.36
N PRO A 521 7.04 16.42 -32.69
CA PRO A 521 6.85 15.11 -33.33
C PRO A 521 7.98 14.12 -33.09
N ASN A 522 9.22 14.59 -33.01
CA ASN A 522 10.37 13.75 -32.69
C ASN A 522 10.21 13.07 -31.31
N MET A 523 9.75 13.78 -30.28
CA MET A 523 9.59 13.20 -28.95
C MET A 523 8.45 12.16 -28.89
N SER A 524 7.38 12.38 -29.67
CA SER A 524 6.35 11.37 -29.86
C SER A 524 6.89 10.09 -30.53
N ALA A 525 7.86 10.23 -31.44
CA ALA A 525 8.54 9.10 -32.08
C ALA A 525 9.48 8.35 -31.13
N ILE A 526 10.25 9.07 -30.31
CA ILE A 526 11.07 8.45 -29.27
C ILE A 526 10.19 7.68 -28.27
N PHE A 527 9.06 8.24 -27.84
CA PHE A 527 8.13 7.52 -26.96
C PHE A 527 7.56 6.26 -27.63
N TYR A 528 7.19 6.34 -28.91
CA TYR A 528 6.78 5.18 -29.69
C TYR A 528 7.85 4.08 -29.67
N ASN A 529 9.10 4.45 -29.97
CA ASN A 529 10.24 3.54 -29.92
C ASN A 529 10.47 2.97 -28.53
N ASN A 530 10.41 3.79 -27.47
CA ASN A 530 10.57 3.33 -26.08
C ASN A 530 9.58 2.22 -25.74
N CYS A 531 8.30 2.41 -26.04
CA CYS A 531 7.26 1.41 -25.80
C CYS A 531 7.49 0.12 -26.61
N HIS A 532 7.92 0.24 -27.86
CA HIS A 532 8.25 -0.91 -28.70
C HIS A 532 9.51 -1.64 -28.24
N TYR A 533 10.50 -0.91 -27.73
CA TYR A 533 11.73 -1.47 -27.15
C TYR A 533 11.43 -2.23 -25.85
N ILE A 534 10.68 -1.61 -24.92
CA ILE A 534 10.23 -2.29 -23.69
C ILE A 534 9.41 -3.55 -24.05
N SER A 535 8.51 -3.43 -25.03
CA SER A 535 7.71 -4.57 -25.52
C SER A 535 8.59 -5.69 -26.04
N HIS A 536 9.61 -5.36 -26.82
CA HIS A 536 10.57 -6.33 -27.33
C HIS A 536 11.32 -7.01 -26.20
N CYS A 537 11.86 -6.25 -25.25
CA CYS A 537 12.56 -6.80 -24.10
C CYS A 537 11.67 -7.71 -23.26
N ILE A 538 10.39 -7.36 -23.04
CA ILE A 538 9.43 -8.24 -22.34
C ILE A 538 9.26 -9.58 -23.09
N MET A 539 9.18 -9.55 -24.43
CA MET A 539 9.06 -10.77 -25.22
C MET A 539 10.34 -11.62 -25.20
N THR A 540 11.51 -11.02 -24.96
CA THR A 540 12.79 -11.76 -24.96
C THR A 540 13.29 -12.17 -23.57
N ILE A 541 12.79 -11.54 -22.50
CA ILE A 541 13.32 -11.66 -21.13
C ILE A 541 13.29 -13.09 -20.59
N SER A 542 12.27 -13.88 -20.96
CA SER A 542 12.11 -15.27 -20.51
C SER A 542 13.16 -16.20 -21.11
N PHE A 543 13.64 -15.89 -22.33
CA PHE A 543 14.74 -16.62 -22.96
C PHE A 543 16.09 -16.25 -22.33
N GLU A 544 16.25 -14.99 -21.89
CA GLU A 544 17.45 -14.51 -21.19
C GLU A 544 17.58 -15.08 -19.77
N ALA A 545 16.46 -15.37 -19.11
CA ALA A 545 16.41 -15.76 -17.69
C ALA A 545 16.23 -17.28 -17.44
N SER A 546 16.15 -18.11 -18.48
CA SER A 546 15.91 -19.55 -18.37
C SER A 546 17.07 -20.30 -17.69
N THR A 547 16.99 -20.51 -16.37
CA THR A 547 17.53 -21.69 -15.69
C THR A 547 16.50 -22.83 -15.77
N GLU A 548 16.92 -24.09 -15.64
CA GLU A 548 16.09 -25.28 -15.93
C GLU A 548 14.79 -25.42 -15.10
N ASN A 549 14.59 -24.58 -14.07
CA ASN A 549 13.43 -24.66 -13.20
C ASN A 549 12.59 -23.38 -13.23
N GLN A 550 11.27 -23.58 -13.43
CA GLN A 550 10.13 -22.66 -13.24
C GLN A 550 9.68 -21.81 -14.44
N LYS A 551 8.94 -22.44 -15.36
CA LYS A 551 8.28 -21.82 -16.51
C LYS A 551 6.85 -21.27 -16.29
N THR A 552 6.29 -21.24 -15.08
CA THR A 552 4.83 -21.35 -14.96
C THR A 552 4.01 -20.14 -14.48
N LEU A 553 4.58 -18.96 -14.20
CA LEU A 553 3.77 -17.80 -13.77
C LEU A 553 4.12 -16.43 -14.38
N LEU A 554 5.35 -16.22 -14.85
CA LEU A 554 5.82 -14.89 -15.23
C LEU A 554 5.42 -14.45 -16.66
N GLU A 555 5.43 -15.39 -17.60
CA GLU A 555 5.21 -15.12 -19.03
C GLU A 555 3.81 -14.56 -19.34
N PRO A 556 2.71 -15.13 -18.81
CA PRO A 556 1.37 -14.60 -19.08
C PRO A 556 1.17 -13.19 -18.51
N LEU A 557 1.77 -12.91 -17.35
CA LEU A 557 1.58 -11.67 -16.61
C LEU A 557 2.13 -10.44 -17.36
N LEU A 558 3.30 -10.58 -18.00
CA LEU A 558 3.95 -9.48 -18.70
C LEU A 558 3.50 -9.34 -20.16
N LEU A 559 3.02 -10.42 -20.80
CA LEU A 559 2.61 -10.40 -22.21
C LEU A 559 1.44 -9.43 -22.46
N ASP A 560 0.50 -9.37 -21.54
CA ASP A 560 -0.61 -8.42 -21.54
C ASP A 560 -0.14 -6.95 -21.57
N SER A 561 1.01 -6.67 -20.97
CA SER A 561 1.60 -5.32 -20.96
C SER A 561 2.16 -4.92 -22.33
N VAL A 562 2.53 -5.88 -23.19
CA VAL A 562 2.99 -5.61 -24.57
C VAL A 562 1.89 -4.93 -25.39
N ILE A 563 0.66 -5.44 -25.29
CA ILE A 563 -0.49 -4.86 -26.00
C ILE A 563 -0.75 -3.45 -25.49
N ARG A 564 -0.73 -3.24 -24.17
CA ARG A 564 -0.93 -1.92 -23.55
C ARG A 564 0.14 -0.90 -23.97
N LEU A 565 1.40 -1.30 -24.00
CA LEU A 565 2.52 -0.47 -24.46
C LEU A 565 2.37 -0.06 -25.93
N ARG A 566 2.04 -1.00 -26.81
CA ARG A 566 1.84 -0.72 -28.25
C ARG A 566 0.65 0.21 -28.49
N ASN A 567 -0.45 0.01 -27.77
CA ASN A 567 -1.64 0.85 -27.90
C ASN A 567 -1.36 2.29 -27.45
N VAL A 568 -0.71 2.49 -26.29
CA VAL A 568 -0.41 3.85 -25.81
C VAL A 568 0.60 4.56 -26.70
N ALA A 569 1.56 3.83 -27.27
CA ALA A 569 2.50 4.34 -28.27
C ALA A 569 1.78 4.81 -29.54
N ALA A 570 0.91 3.96 -30.10
CA ALA A 570 0.14 4.27 -31.30
C ALA A 570 -0.79 5.46 -31.07
N ASP A 571 -1.51 5.51 -29.94
CA ASP A 571 -2.38 6.63 -29.58
C ASP A 571 -1.62 7.95 -29.47
N CYS A 572 -0.42 7.92 -28.89
CA CYS A 572 0.43 9.10 -28.76
C CYS A 572 0.89 9.61 -30.13
N MET A 573 1.44 8.72 -30.95
CA MET A 573 1.86 9.03 -32.31
C MET A 573 0.70 9.56 -33.16
N GLU A 574 -0.47 8.92 -33.09
CA GLU A 574 -1.64 9.33 -33.87
C GLU A 574 -2.18 10.70 -33.46
N LYS A 575 -2.10 11.08 -32.18
CA LYS A 575 -2.44 12.46 -31.74
C LYS A 575 -1.52 13.50 -32.39
N THR A 576 -0.23 13.21 -32.44
CA THR A 576 0.76 14.06 -33.12
C THR A 576 0.48 14.17 -34.60
N LEU A 577 0.23 13.04 -35.28
CA LEU A 577 -0.07 13.04 -36.72
C LEU A 577 -1.40 13.72 -37.05
N LYS A 578 -2.43 13.58 -36.21
CA LYS A 578 -3.69 14.33 -36.34
C LYS A 578 -3.46 15.84 -36.28
N ARG A 579 -2.55 16.30 -35.42
CA ARG A 579 -2.18 17.71 -35.35
C ARG A 579 -1.46 18.16 -36.63
N CYS A 580 -0.46 17.42 -37.10
CA CYS A 580 0.23 17.73 -38.35
C CYS A 580 -0.74 17.79 -39.55
N ARG A 581 -1.69 16.83 -39.63
CA ARG A 581 -2.76 16.87 -40.64
C ARG A 581 -3.65 18.10 -40.52
N ARG A 582 -3.97 18.56 -39.29
CA ARG A 582 -4.75 19.78 -39.07
C ARG A 582 -4.00 21.04 -39.52
N GLU A 583 -2.70 21.13 -39.21
CA GLU A 583 -1.85 22.24 -39.65
C GLU A 583 -1.76 22.27 -41.18
N MET A 584 -1.66 21.10 -41.84
CA MET A 584 -1.72 20.99 -43.30
C MET A 584 -3.10 21.38 -43.87
N ALA A 585 -4.19 20.96 -43.21
CA ALA A 585 -5.55 21.29 -43.64
C ALA A 585 -5.81 22.80 -43.61
N ALA A 586 -5.24 23.52 -42.65
CA ALA A 586 -5.37 24.98 -42.56
C ALA A 586 -4.81 25.70 -43.80
N TYR A 587 -3.76 25.16 -44.45
CA TYR A 587 -3.26 25.72 -45.71
C TYR A 587 -4.22 25.48 -46.91
N LEU A 588 -5.11 24.49 -46.80
CA LEU A 588 -6.03 24.07 -47.85
C LEU A 588 -7.49 24.46 -47.57
N GLU A 589 -7.75 25.18 -46.48
CA GLU A 589 -9.09 25.55 -46.03
C GLU A 589 -9.76 26.56 -46.97
N ASP A 590 -8.97 27.49 -47.53
CA ASP A 590 -9.45 28.45 -48.51
C ASP A 590 -9.61 27.77 -49.88
N HIS A 591 -10.84 27.40 -50.23
CA HIS A 591 -11.16 26.79 -51.53
C HIS A 591 -10.90 27.73 -52.72
N SER A 592 -10.80 29.05 -52.51
CA SER A 592 -10.49 29.98 -53.60
C SER A 592 -9.05 29.84 -54.13
N ILE A 593 -8.17 29.09 -53.44
CA ILE A 593 -6.81 28.84 -53.92
C ILE A 593 -6.78 28.06 -55.25
N PHE A 594 -7.84 27.32 -55.56
CA PHE A 594 -7.98 26.52 -56.79
C PHE A 594 -8.65 27.29 -57.94
N GLU A 595 -9.06 28.53 -57.70
CA GLU A 595 -9.74 29.38 -58.66
C GLU A 595 -8.84 30.53 -59.12
N HIS A 596 -9.08 31.03 -60.33
CA HIS A 596 -8.44 32.23 -60.92
C HIS A 596 -6.94 32.02 -61.14
N LEU A 597 -6.56 30.81 -61.55
CA LEU A 597 -5.17 30.44 -61.80
C LEU A 597 -4.68 31.10 -63.10
N PRO A 598 -3.44 31.63 -63.13
CA PRO A 598 -2.91 32.31 -64.31
C PRO A 598 -2.72 31.33 -65.47
N ALA A 599 -3.38 31.57 -66.61
CA ALA A 599 -3.27 30.71 -67.79
C ALA A 599 -1.84 30.57 -68.36
N SER A 600 -0.97 31.54 -68.06
CA SER A 600 0.45 31.52 -68.44
C SER A 600 1.33 30.71 -67.48
N TYR A 601 0.81 30.26 -66.34
CA TYR A 601 1.60 29.51 -65.36
C TYR A 601 1.88 28.10 -65.89
N LYS A 602 3.14 27.70 -65.79
CA LYS A 602 3.60 26.33 -66.04
C LYS A 602 4.56 25.93 -64.95
N THR A 603 4.46 24.69 -64.51
CA THR A 603 5.42 24.11 -63.59
C THR A 603 6.79 23.97 -64.25
N THR A 604 7.82 24.09 -63.44
CA THR A 604 9.23 23.92 -63.82
C THR A 604 9.83 22.77 -63.02
N LYS A 605 11.07 22.38 -63.35
CA LYS A 605 11.81 21.41 -62.54
C LYS A 605 12.02 21.88 -61.10
N SER A 606 12.13 23.18 -60.88
CA SER A 606 12.32 23.81 -59.56
C SER A 606 11.01 24.05 -58.79
N THR A 607 9.85 23.82 -59.39
CA THR A 607 8.57 23.95 -58.69
C THR A 607 8.51 22.94 -57.55
N PHE A 608 8.26 23.44 -56.33
CA PHE A 608 8.34 22.71 -55.06
C PHE A 608 9.74 22.17 -54.69
N ALA A 609 10.83 22.68 -55.28
CA ALA A 609 12.18 22.30 -54.86
C ALA A 609 12.42 22.58 -53.36
N PRO A 610 13.34 21.84 -52.69
CA PRO A 610 13.76 22.16 -51.34
C PRO A 610 14.37 23.57 -51.26
N PRO A 611 14.20 24.30 -50.15
CA PRO A 611 14.80 25.64 -49.98
C PRO A 611 16.33 25.65 -50.15
N GLU A 612 16.99 24.54 -49.81
CA GLU A 612 18.44 24.34 -49.92
C GLU A 612 18.92 24.35 -51.40
N GLU A 613 18.09 23.89 -52.34
CA GLU A 613 18.39 23.86 -53.80
C GLU A 613 17.96 25.16 -54.52
N MET A 614 17.16 26.01 -53.88
CA MET A 614 16.72 27.29 -54.45
C MET A 614 17.81 28.37 -54.44
N SER A 615 18.86 28.23 -53.61
CA SER A 615 19.94 29.22 -53.47
C SER A 615 20.96 29.19 -54.63
N GLU A 616 21.03 28.11 -55.42
CA GLU A 616 22.04 27.95 -56.48
C GLU A 616 21.54 28.29 -57.90
N MET A 617 20.23 28.45 -58.11
CA MET A 617 19.61 28.55 -59.46
C MET A 617 18.77 29.82 -59.67
N ALA A 618 18.88 30.81 -58.79
CA ALA A 618 17.92 31.93 -58.67
C ALA A 618 17.89 32.95 -59.82
N GLU A 619 18.74 32.89 -60.84
CA GLU A 619 18.84 33.96 -61.85
C GLU A 619 18.07 33.76 -63.15
N VAL A 620 17.36 32.65 -63.37
CA VAL A 620 16.70 32.42 -64.68
C VAL A 620 15.26 31.92 -64.53
N LEU A 621 14.31 32.83 -64.81
CA LEU A 621 12.86 32.63 -64.99
C LEU A 621 12.03 32.24 -63.75
N VAL A 622 11.72 33.21 -62.88
CA VAL A 622 10.62 33.11 -61.91
C VAL A 622 9.45 34.00 -62.35
N PRO A 623 8.21 33.49 -62.49
CA PRO A 623 7.02 34.33 -62.67
C PRO A 623 6.88 35.30 -61.48
N LYS A 624 6.65 36.59 -61.75
CA LYS A 624 6.71 37.67 -60.73
C LYS A 624 5.81 37.49 -59.50
N GLU A 625 4.78 36.64 -59.56
CA GLU A 625 4.03 36.18 -58.38
C GLU A 625 3.58 34.73 -58.57
N GLU A 626 3.92 33.84 -57.64
CA GLU A 626 3.45 32.45 -57.65
C GLU A 626 1.94 32.36 -57.29
N PRO A 627 1.16 31.50 -57.96
CA PRO A 627 -0.25 31.26 -57.61
C PRO A 627 -0.42 30.85 -56.14
N LYS A 628 -1.55 31.24 -55.52
CA LYS A 628 -1.88 30.88 -54.13
C LYS A 628 -1.83 29.36 -53.91
N LEU A 629 -2.35 28.57 -54.85
CA LEU A 629 -2.26 27.10 -54.84
C LEU A 629 -0.82 26.60 -54.60
N ILE A 630 0.15 27.15 -55.32
CA ILE A 630 1.56 26.76 -55.21
C ILE A 630 2.09 27.08 -53.83
N LYS A 631 1.80 28.29 -53.31
CA LYS A 631 2.26 28.70 -51.97
C LYS A 631 1.69 27.78 -50.88
N CYS A 632 0.41 27.45 -50.95
CA CYS A 632 -0.22 26.54 -49.99
C CYS A 632 0.34 25.11 -50.07
N LEU A 633 0.48 24.56 -51.29
CA LEU A 633 1.07 23.23 -51.48
C LEU A 633 2.55 23.18 -51.08
N ALA A 634 3.31 24.25 -51.36
CA ALA A 634 4.69 24.39 -50.92
C ALA A 634 4.80 24.43 -49.40
N ALA A 635 3.86 25.10 -48.71
CA ALA A 635 3.78 25.09 -47.25
C ALA A 635 3.46 23.69 -46.69
N CYS A 636 2.50 22.96 -47.29
CA CYS A 636 2.22 21.56 -46.94
C CYS A 636 3.45 20.66 -47.13
N LEU A 637 4.14 20.77 -48.27
CA LEU A 637 5.33 19.98 -48.58
C LEU A 637 6.52 20.33 -47.66
N LEU A 638 6.71 21.62 -47.36
CA LEU A 638 7.72 22.06 -46.40
C LEU A 638 7.44 21.43 -45.02
N HIS A 639 6.18 21.45 -44.58
CA HIS A 639 5.79 20.83 -43.32
C HIS A 639 6.09 19.32 -43.30
N ILE A 640 5.71 18.59 -44.36
CA ILE A 640 6.03 17.16 -44.49
C ILE A 640 7.55 16.93 -44.47
N ARG A 641 8.33 17.73 -45.20
CA ARG A 641 9.80 17.61 -45.26
C ARG A 641 10.47 17.86 -43.92
N LEU A 642 10.01 18.84 -43.15
CA LEU A 642 10.53 19.12 -41.81
C LEU A 642 10.27 17.94 -40.86
N ILE A 643 9.08 17.35 -40.93
CA ILE A 643 8.76 16.14 -40.15
C ILE A 643 9.62 14.96 -40.61
N ALA A 644 9.70 14.73 -41.93
CA ALA A 644 10.52 13.69 -42.53
C ALA A 644 11.99 13.80 -42.09
N LYS A 645 12.60 14.99 -42.19
CA LYS A 645 13.97 15.25 -41.77
C LYS A 645 14.19 14.89 -40.30
N ASN A 646 13.29 15.32 -39.41
CA ASN A 646 13.40 15.09 -37.97
C ASN A 646 13.13 13.64 -37.54
N LEU A 647 12.37 12.88 -38.32
CA LEU A 647 11.96 11.50 -37.99
C LEU A 647 12.81 10.43 -38.68
N ARG A 648 13.69 10.81 -39.60
CA ARG A 648 14.47 9.88 -40.41
C ARG A 648 15.46 9.05 -39.59
N GLU A 649 16.19 9.70 -38.69
CA GLU A 649 17.17 9.05 -37.82
C GLU A 649 16.53 8.20 -36.70
N PRO A 650 15.51 8.68 -35.96
CA PRO A 650 15.00 7.94 -34.81
C PRO A 650 14.15 6.72 -35.16
N LEU A 651 13.44 6.70 -36.29
CA LEU A 651 12.47 5.65 -36.62
C LEU A 651 13.08 4.53 -37.47
N THR A 652 12.51 3.32 -37.35
CA THR A 652 12.77 2.24 -38.31
C THR A 652 12.18 2.60 -39.68
N GLU A 653 12.72 2.02 -40.76
CA GLU A 653 12.27 2.29 -42.13
C GLU A 653 10.75 2.16 -42.27
N VAL A 654 10.20 1.02 -41.84
CA VAL A 654 8.78 0.72 -42.00
C VAL A 654 7.92 1.73 -41.26
N VAL A 655 8.32 2.13 -40.05
CA VAL A 655 7.56 3.10 -39.25
C VAL A 655 7.68 4.50 -39.85
N TYR A 656 8.88 4.89 -40.27
CA TYR A 656 9.12 6.15 -40.97
C TYR A 656 8.24 6.28 -42.22
N CYS A 657 8.28 5.29 -43.11
CA CYS A 657 7.50 5.29 -44.35
C CYS A 657 5.99 5.30 -44.09
N LYS A 658 5.50 4.58 -43.07
CA LYS A 658 4.10 4.65 -42.64
C LYS A 658 3.70 6.04 -42.16
N VAL A 659 4.54 6.67 -41.34
CA VAL A 659 4.26 8.00 -40.77
C VAL A 659 4.22 9.07 -41.87
N ILE A 660 5.26 9.14 -42.69
CA ILE A 660 5.35 10.12 -43.78
C ILE A 660 4.31 9.82 -44.86
N GLY A 661 4.10 8.54 -45.16
CA GLY A 661 3.08 8.10 -46.10
C GLY A 661 1.68 8.51 -45.66
N SER A 662 1.34 8.36 -44.37
CA SER A 662 0.05 8.82 -43.84
C SER A 662 -0.20 10.33 -44.03
N LEU A 663 0.84 11.17 -43.89
CA LEU A 663 0.73 12.61 -44.12
C LEU A 663 0.53 12.93 -45.61
N ILE A 664 1.24 12.22 -46.49
CA ILE A 664 1.10 12.37 -47.95
C ILE A 664 -0.27 11.89 -48.40
N SER A 665 -0.72 10.70 -47.98
CA SER A 665 -2.07 10.20 -48.25
C SER A 665 -3.12 11.23 -47.84
N PHE A 666 -2.98 11.86 -46.67
CA PHE A 666 -3.90 12.93 -46.26
C PHE A 666 -3.89 14.14 -47.20
N LEU A 667 -2.72 14.59 -47.64
CA LEU A 667 -2.60 15.69 -48.61
C LEU A 667 -3.29 15.33 -49.92
N LEU A 668 -2.92 14.19 -50.52
CA LEU A 668 -3.44 13.77 -51.82
C LEU A 668 -4.95 13.53 -51.77
N ASP A 669 -5.46 12.87 -50.72
CA ASP A 669 -6.90 12.66 -50.52
C ASP A 669 -7.66 13.97 -50.32
N SER A 670 -7.06 14.96 -49.64
CA SER A 670 -7.67 16.29 -49.49
C SER A 670 -7.81 17.03 -50.81
N LEU A 671 -6.81 16.89 -51.70
CA LEU A 671 -6.86 17.47 -53.05
C LEU A 671 -7.89 16.75 -53.93
N VAL A 672 -7.92 15.41 -53.89
CA VAL A 672 -8.93 14.61 -54.62
C VAL A 672 -10.33 15.01 -54.17
N ARG A 673 -10.58 15.09 -52.85
CA ARG A 673 -11.88 15.51 -52.30
C ARG A 673 -12.28 16.89 -52.78
N HIS A 674 -11.35 17.86 -52.78
CA HIS A 674 -11.65 19.20 -53.26
C HIS A 674 -12.10 19.15 -54.74
N VAL A 675 -11.29 18.55 -55.61
CA VAL A 675 -11.58 18.47 -57.05
C VAL A 675 -12.90 17.75 -57.35
N VAL A 676 -13.18 16.64 -56.68
CA VAL A 676 -14.40 15.85 -56.88
C VAL A 676 -15.67 16.59 -56.43
N THR A 677 -15.56 17.50 -55.45
CA THR A 677 -16.70 18.25 -54.90
C THR A 677 -16.95 19.58 -55.63
N THR A 678 -15.99 20.05 -56.43
CA THR A 678 -16.15 21.25 -57.25
C THR A 678 -17.18 21.03 -58.35
N SER A 679 -18.17 21.92 -58.43
CA SER A 679 -19.29 21.80 -59.35
C SER A 679 -19.01 22.30 -60.78
N ASP A 680 -18.06 23.21 -60.94
CA ASP A 680 -17.73 23.85 -62.22
C ASP A 680 -16.25 24.24 -62.26
N PHE A 681 -15.59 24.04 -63.39
CA PHE A 681 -14.19 24.38 -63.61
C PHE A 681 -14.04 25.31 -64.80
N ARG A 682 -13.23 26.35 -64.63
CA ARG A 682 -12.66 27.03 -65.79
C ARG A 682 -11.60 26.13 -66.42
N GLU A 683 -11.60 26.07 -67.75
CA GLU A 683 -10.63 25.30 -68.53
C GLU A 683 -9.17 25.62 -68.14
N ASN A 684 -8.86 26.90 -67.93
CA ASN A 684 -7.54 27.33 -67.48
C ASN A 684 -7.19 26.80 -66.08
N ASP A 685 -8.13 26.86 -65.13
CA ASP A 685 -7.90 26.40 -63.76
C ASP A 685 -7.65 24.89 -63.75
N ALA A 686 -8.46 24.11 -64.50
CA ALA A 686 -8.30 22.67 -64.64
C ALA A 686 -6.93 22.28 -65.23
N ASN A 687 -6.51 22.94 -66.31
CA ASN A 687 -5.21 22.68 -66.96
C ASN A 687 -4.03 23.01 -66.03
N VAL A 688 -4.07 24.15 -65.34
CA VAL A 688 -3.01 24.53 -64.38
C VAL A 688 -2.99 23.54 -63.20
N MET A 689 -4.14 23.17 -62.65
CA MET A 689 -4.22 22.16 -61.58
C MET A 689 -3.65 20.81 -62.01
N ALA A 690 -3.95 20.34 -63.24
CA ALA A 690 -3.40 19.10 -63.76
C ALA A 690 -1.86 19.13 -63.80
N ASP A 691 -1.27 20.23 -64.29
CA ASP A 691 0.19 20.40 -64.34
C ASP A 691 0.81 20.45 -62.93
N VAL A 692 0.19 21.21 -62.02
CA VAL A 692 0.64 21.35 -60.62
C VAL A 692 0.56 20.04 -59.85
N PHE A 693 -0.55 19.31 -59.96
CA PHE A 693 -0.73 18.02 -59.28
C PHE A 693 0.15 16.93 -59.87
N LYS A 694 0.40 16.94 -61.18
CA LYS A 694 1.40 16.06 -61.80
C LYS A 694 2.78 16.31 -61.19
N LYS A 695 3.18 17.57 -61.06
CA LYS A 695 4.46 17.92 -60.42
C LYS A 695 4.51 17.54 -58.95
N LEU A 696 3.39 17.72 -58.23
CA LEU A 696 3.25 17.29 -56.84
C LEU A 696 3.48 15.78 -56.67
N LEU A 697 2.90 14.95 -57.54
CA LEU A 697 3.05 13.49 -57.52
C LEU A 697 4.52 13.06 -57.65
N GLU A 698 5.28 13.67 -58.56
CA GLU A 698 6.73 13.43 -58.68
C GLU A 698 7.47 13.77 -57.38
N VAL A 699 7.12 14.88 -56.75
CA VAL A 699 7.79 15.37 -55.54
C VAL A 699 7.49 14.50 -54.32
N VAL A 700 6.23 14.10 -54.11
CA VAL A 700 5.86 13.25 -52.98
C VAL A 700 6.45 11.84 -53.10
N ALA A 701 6.61 11.33 -54.34
CA ALA A 701 7.29 10.07 -54.59
C ALA A 701 8.75 10.10 -54.11
N ASN A 702 9.43 11.23 -54.27
CA ASN A 702 10.81 11.42 -53.81
C ASN A 702 10.92 11.62 -52.29
N ILE A 703 9.90 12.17 -51.63
CA ILE A 703 9.91 12.36 -50.16
C ILE A 703 9.87 11.00 -49.43
N VAL A 704 9.10 10.04 -49.96
CA VAL A 704 9.03 8.68 -49.41
C VAL A 704 10.05 7.77 -50.09
N THR A 705 11.32 8.15 -50.02
CA THR A 705 12.43 7.36 -50.60
C THR A 705 13.23 6.66 -49.51
N TYR A 706 13.55 5.40 -49.75
CA TYR A 706 14.48 4.64 -48.94
C TYR A 706 15.40 3.80 -49.83
N GLN A 707 16.70 3.80 -49.53
CA GLN A 707 17.73 3.15 -50.38
C GLN A 707 17.56 3.49 -51.87
N GLU A 708 17.35 4.78 -52.17
CA GLU A 708 17.15 5.30 -53.53
C GLU A 708 15.92 4.75 -54.28
N GLN A 709 15.02 4.03 -53.60
CA GLN A 709 13.76 3.54 -54.13
C GLN A 709 12.57 4.30 -53.54
N SER A 710 11.66 4.76 -54.41
CA SER A 710 10.39 5.33 -53.95
C SER A 710 9.50 4.24 -53.36
N LYS A 711 9.00 4.49 -52.15
CA LYS A 711 8.07 3.62 -51.43
C LYS A 711 6.65 4.19 -51.44
N VAL A 712 6.36 5.17 -52.29
CA VAL A 712 5.03 5.81 -52.37
C VAL A 712 3.94 4.82 -52.77
N THR A 713 4.27 3.85 -53.63
CA THR A 713 3.35 2.77 -54.03
C THR A 713 3.16 1.70 -52.96
N ASP A 714 4.03 1.64 -51.95
CA ASP A 714 3.94 0.67 -50.87
C ASP A 714 3.08 1.20 -49.71
N PHE A 715 3.16 2.51 -49.44
CA PHE A 715 2.53 3.14 -48.27
C PHE A 715 1.42 4.15 -48.60
N CYS A 716 1.33 4.65 -49.84
CA CYS A 716 0.37 5.66 -50.29
C CYS A 716 -0.36 5.29 -51.59
N ALA A 717 -0.37 4.01 -51.96
CA ALA A 717 -0.80 3.55 -53.29
C ALA A 717 -2.16 4.12 -53.70
N ARG A 718 -3.17 3.98 -52.83
CA ARG A 718 -4.55 4.36 -53.12
C ARG A 718 -4.68 5.84 -53.44
N GLU A 719 -4.21 6.72 -52.55
CA GLU A 719 -4.37 8.16 -52.71
C GLU A 719 -3.49 8.70 -53.85
N TYR A 720 -2.31 8.11 -54.04
CA TYR A 720 -1.40 8.43 -55.15
C TYR A 720 -2.03 8.15 -56.52
N PHE A 721 -2.52 6.92 -56.73
CA PHE A 721 -3.15 6.56 -58.00
C PHE A 721 -4.48 7.29 -58.21
N ARG A 722 -5.26 7.54 -57.15
CA ARG A 722 -6.46 8.37 -57.23
C ARG A 722 -6.15 9.78 -57.74
N LEU A 723 -5.17 10.47 -57.18
CA LEU A 723 -4.81 11.81 -57.67
C LEU A 723 -4.23 11.74 -59.09
N ASN A 724 -3.50 10.69 -59.44
CA ASN A 724 -3.01 10.49 -60.81
C ASN A 724 -4.15 10.36 -61.84
N GLU A 725 -5.24 9.66 -61.49
CA GLU A 725 -6.44 9.60 -62.34
C GLU A 725 -7.17 10.96 -62.39
N ILE A 726 -7.21 11.72 -61.28
CA ILE A 726 -7.73 13.10 -61.29
C ILE A 726 -6.90 14.00 -62.23
N VAL A 727 -5.58 13.92 -62.19
CA VAL A 727 -4.67 14.64 -63.11
C VAL A 727 -5.01 14.30 -64.56
N PHE A 728 -5.26 13.02 -64.85
CA PHE A 728 -5.66 12.61 -66.19
C PHE A 728 -7.01 13.25 -66.60
N VAL A 729 -8.02 13.21 -65.74
CA VAL A 729 -9.35 13.75 -66.03
C VAL A 729 -9.30 15.27 -66.25
N LEU A 730 -8.56 16.01 -65.42
CA LEU A 730 -8.46 17.48 -65.52
C LEU A 730 -7.73 17.95 -66.80
N GLY A 731 -6.80 17.15 -67.34
CA GLY A 731 -5.92 17.56 -68.45
C GLY A 731 -6.26 16.95 -69.82
N ASN A 732 -7.32 16.16 -69.95
CA ASN A 732 -7.65 15.45 -71.19
C ASN A 732 -9.08 15.71 -71.67
N ARG A 733 -9.35 15.34 -72.92
CA ARG A 733 -10.67 15.53 -73.54
C ARG A 733 -11.62 14.42 -73.11
N MET A 734 -12.92 14.68 -73.27
CA MET A 734 -14.01 13.77 -72.95
C MET A 734 -13.85 12.35 -73.56
N GLN A 735 -13.36 12.25 -74.80
CA GLN A 735 -13.12 10.97 -75.48
C GLN A 735 -12.00 10.14 -74.84
N ASP A 736 -10.93 10.80 -74.38
CA ASP A 736 -9.80 10.14 -73.71
C ASP A 736 -10.23 9.62 -72.34
N ILE A 737 -11.10 10.37 -71.65
CA ILE A 737 -11.72 9.97 -70.38
C ILE A 737 -12.62 8.73 -70.58
N GLU A 738 -13.46 8.73 -71.63
CA GLU A 738 -14.28 7.57 -72.00
C GLU A 738 -13.42 6.33 -72.25
N HIS A 739 -12.34 6.48 -73.04
CA HIS A 739 -11.45 5.38 -73.36
C HIS A 739 -10.72 4.84 -72.13
N ARG A 740 -10.27 5.71 -71.21
CA ARG A 740 -9.58 5.29 -69.99
C ARG A 740 -10.53 4.70 -68.93
N TRP A 741 -11.82 5.05 -68.96
CA TRP A 741 -12.86 4.41 -68.16
C TRP A 741 -13.23 3.01 -68.66
N PHE A 742 -13.35 2.85 -69.99
CA PHE A 742 -13.62 1.59 -70.68
C PHE A 742 -14.74 0.75 -70.02
N ASN A 743 -15.98 1.29 -69.97
CA ASN A 743 -17.15 0.61 -69.38
C ASN A 743 -16.89 0.02 -67.98
N ALA A 744 -16.27 0.80 -67.10
CA ALA A 744 -15.88 0.42 -65.74
C ALA A 744 -14.85 -0.73 -65.65
N LYS A 745 -14.15 -1.04 -66.74
CA LYS A 745 -13.08 -2.06 -66.81
C LYS A 745 -11.70 -1.46 -67.11
N GLY A 746 -11.62 -0.14 -67.31
CA GLY A 746 -10.36 0.56 -67.53
C GLY A 746 -9.65 0.91 -66.22
N PRO A 747 -8.36 1.33 -66.29
CA PRO A 747 -7.54 1.62 -65.11
C PRO A 747 -8.12 2.74 -64.22
N MET A 748 -8.90 3.66 -64.79
CA MET A 748 -9.57 4.71 -64.01
C MET A 748 -10.61 4.15 -63.04
N ALA A 749 -11.31 3.07 -63.44
CA ALA A 749 -12.38 2.47 -62.64
C ALA A 749 -11.88 1.70 -61.42
N GLU A 750 -10.58 1.37 -61.37
CA GLU A 750 -9.95 0.78 -60.18
C GLU A 750 -9.78 1.80 -59.04
N HIS A 751 -9.76 3.09 -59.38
CA HIS A 751 -9.42 4.14 -58.44
C HIS A 751 -10.53 5.18 -58.23
N LEU A 752 -11.36 5.46 -59.24
CA LEU A 752 -12.49 6.41 -59.16
C LEU A 752 -13.83 5.70 -59.35
N SER A 753 -14.85 6.16 -58.63
CA SER A 753 -16.22 5.67 -58.78
C SER A 753 -16.94 6.34 -59.95
N ARG A 754 -17.96 5.67 -60.49
CA ARG A 754 -18.79 6.20 -61.60
C ARG A 754 -19.37 7.57 -61.27
N SER A 755 -19.86 7.77 -60.04
CA SER A 755 -20.42 9.05 -59.60
C SER A 755 -19.38 10.17 -59.60
N GLU A 756 -18.15 9.89 -59.18
CA GLU A 756 -17.05 10.86 -59.20
C GLU A 756 -16.72 11.25 -60.65
N VAL A 757 -16.59 10.28 -61.55
CA VAL A 757 -16.29 10.53 -62.98
C VAL A 757 -17.40 11.33 -63.66
N VAL A 758 -18.66 10.96 -63.42
CA VAL A 758 -19.82 11.71 -63.95
C VAL A 758 -19.86 13.14 -63.40
N GLY A 759 -19.57 13.32 -62.11
CA GLY A 759 -19.48 14.65 -61.49
C GLY A 759 -18.41 15.52 -62.14
N LEU A 760 -17.20 14.98 -62.32
CA LEU A 760 -16.08 15.67 -62.97
C LEU A 760 -16.37 16.04 -64.43
N ILE A 761 -17.01 15.15 -65.20
CA ILE A 761 -17.40 15.45 -66.59
C ILE A 761 -18.42 16.59 -66.65
N LYS A 762 -19.37 16.63 -65.71
CA LYS A 762 -20.34 17.73 -65.61
C LYS A 762 -19.67 19.05 -65.24
N ALA A 763 -18.65 19.00 -64.39
CA ALA A 763 -17.90 20.17 -63.93
C ALA A 763 -16.90 20.71 -64.97
N LEU A 764 -16.32 19.85 -65.81
CA LEU A 764 -15.29 20.23 -66.79
C LEU A 764 -15.85 20.62 -68.16
N PHE A 765 -16.99 20.05 -68.56
CA PHE A 765 -17.52 20.21 -69.91
C PHE A 765 -18.93 20.81 -69.91
N ALA A 766 -19.12 21.83 -70.76
CA ALA A 766 -20.41 22.47 -70.98
C ALA A 766 -21.49 21.45 -71.41
N ASP A 767 -22.75 21.78 -71.12
CA ASP A 767 -23.87 20.92 -71.46
C ASP A 767 -24.01 20.75 -72.97
N SER A 768 -23.98 19.51 -73.42
CA SER A 768 -24.05 19.12 -74.83
C SER A 768 -24.61 17.71 -74.95
N GLN A 769 -25.18 17.38 -76.11
CA GLN A 769 -25.69 16.04 -76.38
C GLN A 769 -24.59 14.98 -76.21
N HIS A 770 -23.38 15.28 -76.71
CA HIS A 770 -22.23 14.38 -76.60
C HIS A 770 -21.85 14.07 -75.14
N ARG A 771 -21.91 15.08 -74.26
CA ARG A 771 -21.69 14.90 -72.81
C ARG A 771 -22.74 14.00 -72.18
N ASN A 772 -24.00 14.23 -72.50
CA ASN A 772 -25.12 13.50 -71.92
C ASN A 772 -25.14 12.04 -72.40
N ASP A 773 -24.81 11.81 -73.67
CA ASP A 773 -24.65 10.47 -74.24
C ASP A 773 -23.50 9.71 -73.55
N LEU A 774 -22.35 10.37 -73.32
CA LEU A 774 -21.25 9.76 -72.57
C LEU A 774 -21.68 9.41 -71.14
N ILE A 775 -22.29 10.34 -70.40
CA ILE A 775 -22.74 10.11 -69.01
C ILE A 775 -23.72 8.93 -68.93
N ALA A 776 -24.56 8.73 -69.95
CA ALA A 776 -25.46 7.58 -70.02
C ALA A 776 -24.74 6.24 -70.26
N ARG A 777 -23.57 6.27 -70.93
CA ARG A 777 -22.75 5.09 -71.24
C ARG A 777 -21.76 4.70 -70.13
N LEU A 778 -21.21 5.68 -69.41
CA LEU A 778 -20.43 5.47 -68.18
C LEU A 778 -21.28 4.80 -67.13
#